data_AF-A0A2V5UCE1-F1
#
_entry.id   AF-A0A2V5UCE1-F1
#
_cell.length_a   1.000
_cell.length_b   1.000
_cell.length_c   1.000
_cell.angle_alpha   90.00
_cell.angle_beta   90.00
_cell.angle_gamma   90.00
#
_symmetry.space_group_name_H-M   'P 1'
#
loop_
_entity.id
_entity.type
_entity.pdbx_description
1 polymer ?
#
loop_
_entity_poly.entity_id
_entity_poly.type
_entity_poly.pdbx_seq_one_letter_code
_entity_poly.pdbx_strand_id
1 'polypeptide(L)'
;DDHGLNKNNASDAALDPDNDGLSNLQEYRRGTNPQNADTDGDGLKDGVETGTGVYVSANDTGTDPFNSDTDGDGLKDAVETGTGVFVSTSNTGTNPDKSDTDGDGFADGIEVTLGSNPTDQSSIPIKSRAANLLAYWDFNDASVTDKAVDKMHGFVGSVEGGAVYTADQGGHTGKAGDHAMDFGPDSGGELVRVDSAAWVNAAAAVDKMTVSFWQNLVEIASSSAFWFVSDTDDRGFQAHVPWSDDTIYFDTAGVGGGWTRINAKINTFTNYVDDSFWTTWHHFAFVKNGKKKQIWIDGKLFVEGSGANPMPTDFTRFTIGAALDASGSIHGMIDDFAVFGSALDSSQIGALAQGTAPNTLDGDTDNDGMPDLWEAAHGLKPMDPSDASLDPDNDGLSNLQEYRKGTDPHNPDTDGDGLKDGVETGTGIWVSANDTGTDPTSADTDGDGLSDGVETATGVFVSASNTGTDPNKADTDGDGFPDGVEIALKSDPTSATSTPAKPGALNLLAYWNFDQASDPSNTVDVINGIVGSVENGAAYTADAGGHTGKPGDRAIDFGDASSKTGQLVHVRNGFLSAASVNDQISVSLWQILHDIAASSSFWGQSADPATGGRGINVHIPWSNNKIYYDTAGCCDGATQRINADIATFAADPSFDFTARWHNFVFTKDGPIKQIWIDGQLFLQGTNTASFPSDFTDLFIGALNAAGGNSVDGIIDDFAVFAAALTPTEIGLIASGTAPNKLPARVVRPEVRIAPVAGKVTLSWTDTSFKLQKADKANGTYNDVTGATSPFDVTTTGSTEAYYRLAK
;
A
#
# COMPACT_ATOMS: atom_id res chain seq x y z
N ASP A 1 -33.85 -62.39 15.92
CA ASP A 1 -33.94 -62.30 17.39
C ASP A 1 -33.00 -61.25 18.01
N ASP A 2 -32.94 -60.05 17.43
CA ASP A 2 -32.79 -58.78 18.18
C ASP A 2 -33.84 -57.73 17.72
N HIS A 3 -34.34 -57.87 16.48
CA HIS A 3 -35.40 -57.05 15.90
C HIS A 3 -36.67 -57.87 15.59
N GLY A 4 -37.08 -58.76 16.50
CA GLY A 4 -38.30 -59.58 16.40
C GLY A 4 -38.44 -60.57 15.21
N LEU A 5 -37.38 -60.77 14.42
CA LEU A 5 -37.35 -61.74 13.32
C LEU A 5 -37.29 -63.21 13.80
N ASN A 6 -37.99 -64.10 13.10
CA ASN A 6 -38.15 -65.51 13.45
C ASN A 6 -37.14 -66.39 12.71
N LYS A 7 -36.00 -66.65 13.37
CA LYS A 7 -34.91 -67.52 12.88
C LYS A 7 -35.32 -68.92 12.38
N ASN A 8 -36.52 -69.40 12.68
CA ASN A 8 -37.02 -70.71 12.24
C ASN A 8 -38.01 -70.63 11.06
N ASN A 9 -38.28 -69.44 10.52
CA ASN A 9 -39.24 -69.25 9.43
C ASN A 9 -38.62 -68.50 8.25
N ALA A 10 -38.07 -69.21 7.27
CA ALA A 10 -37.42 -68.60 6.10
C ALA A 10 -38.32 -67.67 5.26
N SER A 11 -39.66 -67.71 5.42
CA SER A 11 -40.54 -66.76 4.74
C SER A 11 -40.50 -65.36 5.34
N ASP A 12 -39.98 -65.20 6.56
CA ASP A 12 -39.86 -63.90 7.22
C ASP A 12 -38.85 -62.99 6.51
N ALA A 13 -37.83 -63.57 5.86
CA ALA A 13 -36.86 -62.85 5.04
C ALA A 13 -37.47 -61.96 3.93
N ALA A 14 -38.72 -62.24 3.52
CA ALA A 14 -39.46 -61.48 2.51
C ALA A 14 -40.54 -60.56 3.09
N LEU A 15 -40.67 -60.49 4.43
CA LEU A 15 -41.57 -59.55 5.09
C LEU A 15 -40.90 -58.18 5.21
N ASP A 16 -41.74 -57.15 5.23
CA ASP A 16 -41.43 -55.73 5.46
C ASP A 16 -42.29 -55.29 6.66
N PRO A 17 -41.80 -55.48 7.90
CA PRO A 17 -42.61 -55.29 9.11
C PRO A 17 -42.93 -53.84 9.44
N ASP A 18 -42.04 -52.90 9.13
CA ASP A 18 -42.16 -51.46 9.41
C ASP A 18 -42.64 -50.66 8.18
N ASN A 19 -42.79 -51.31 7.03
CA ASN A 19 -43.40 -50.78 5.80
C ASN A 19 -42.61 -49.62 5.22
N ASP A 20 -41.30 -49.79 5.17
CA ASP A 20 -40.35 -48.84 4.61
C ASP A 20 -40.01 -49.14 3.13
N GLY A 21 -40.38 -50.33 2.65
CA GLY A 21 -40.14 -50.81 1.29
C GLY A 21 -39.00 -51.80 1.16
N LEU A 22 -38.29 -52.10 2.24
CA LEU A 22 -37.26 -53.13 2.31
C LEU A 22 -37.80 -54.39 2.98
N SER A 23 -37.38 -55.54 2.46
CA SER A 23 -37.56 -56.79 3.18
C SER A 23 -36.49 -56.97 4.25
N ASN A 24 -36.80 -57.74 5.28
CA ASN A 24 -35.84 -58.13 6.34
C ASN A 24 -34.48 -58.61 5.81
N LEU A 25 -34.46 -59.29 4.65
CA LEU A 25 -33.20 -59.73 4.01
C LEU A 25 -32.41 -58.58 3.36
N GLN A 26 -33.09 -57.58 2.81
CA GLN A 26 -32.46 -56.38 2.26
C GLN A 26 -31.89 -55.52 3.39
N GLU A 27 -32.64 -55.30 4.46
CA GLU A 27 -32.20 -54.53 5.62
C GLU A 27 -31.01 -55.20 6.31
N TYR A 28 -31.07 -56.52 6.54
CA TYR A 28 -29.91 -57.26 7.07
C TYR A 28 -28.65 -57.11 6.21
N ARG A 29 -28.79 -57.00 4.88
CA ARG A 29 -27.66 -56.79 3.98
C ARG A 29 -27.13 -55.36 3.99
N ARG A 30 -27.99 -54.38 4.25
CA ARG A 30 -27.65 -52.95 4.35
C ARG A 30 -27.20 -52.55 5.76
N GLY A 31 -27.53 -53.35 6.77
CA GLY A 31 -27.25 -53.09 8.18
C GLY A 31 -28.32 -52.27 8.90
N THR A 32 -29.42 -51.95 8.22
CA THR A 32 -30.54 -51.16 8.76
C THR A 32 -31.46 -52.04 9.62
N ASN A 33 -32.43 -51.44 10.33
CA ASN A 33 -33.19 -52.13 11.36
C ASN A 33 -34.59 -52.60 10.88
N PRO A 34 -34.86 -53.93 10.81
CA PRO A 34 -36.13 -54.55 10.36
C PRO A 34 -37.44 -54.22 11.10
N GLN A 35 -37.39 -53.31 12.05
CA GLN A 35 -38.53 -52.83 12.83
C GLN A 35 -38.57 -51.32 12.97
N ASN A 36 -37.61 -50.62 12.38
CA ASN A 36 -37.51 -49.18 12.44
C ASN A 36 -37.33 -48.66 11.02
N ALA A 37 -38.42 -48.13 10.48
CA ALA A 37 -38.46 -47.66 9.10
C ALA A 37 -37.51 -46.50 8.78
N ASP A 38 -36.87 -45.87 9.77
CA ASP A 38 -36.04 -44.66 9.70
C ASP A 38 -34.87 -44.84 10.69
N THR A 39 -33.74 -45.38 10.21
CA THR A 39 -32.66 -45.88 11.06
C THR A 39 -31.89 -44.77 11.78
N ASP A 40 -31.67 -43.62 11.16
CA ASP A 40 -30.92 -42.49 11.75
C ASP A 40 -31.82 -41.38 12.32
N GLY A 41 -33.13 -41.42 12.07
CA GLY A 41 -34.12 -40.54 12.68
C GLY A 41 -34.14 -39.14 12.07
N ASP A 42 -33.76 -39.01 10.80
CA ASP A 42 -33.80 -37.75 10.07
C ASP A 42 -35.21 -37.43 9.52
N GLY A 43 -36.03 -38.47 9.29
CA GLY A 43 -37.39 -38.41 8.76
C GLY A 43 -37.59 -39.08 7.40
N LEU A 44 -36.53 -39.55 6.74
CA LEU A 44 -36.58 -40.45 5.59
C LEU A 44 -36.75 -41.89 6.05
N LYS A 45 -36.92 -42.80 5.08
CA LYS A 45 -37.05 -44.21 5.35
C LYS A 45 -35.89 -44.98 4.74
N ASP A 46 -35.41 -46.03 5.40
CA ASP A 46 -34.26 -46.80 4.92
C ASP A 46 -34.45 -47.33 3.48
N GLY A 47 -35.70 -47.63 3.08
CA GLY A 47 -36.05 -48.01 1.71
C GLY A 47 -35.93 -46.92 0.65
N VAL A 48 -35.99 -45.64 1.03
CA VAL A 48 -35.78 -44.45 0.20
C VAL A 48 -34.28 -44.10 0.11
N GLU A 49 -33.53 -44.40 1.15
CA GLU A 49 -32.11 -44.06 1.29
C GLU A 49 -31.22 -45.20 0.77
N THR A 50 -30.75 -45.05 -0.46
CA THR A 50 -30.08 -46.16 -1.16
C THR A 50 -28.58 -46.25 -0.90
N GLY A 51 -27.98 -45.23 -0.26
CA GLY A 51 -26.55 -45.12 0.01
C GLY A 51 -25.69 -45.09 -1.27
N THR A 52 -26.24 -44.56 -2.36
CA THR A 52 -25.56 -44.49 -3.66
C THR A 52 -24.79 -43.17 -3.85
N GLY A 53 -25.04 -42.15 -3.03
CA GLY A 53 -24.51 -40.80 -3.17
C GLY A 53 -24.99 -40.08 -4.43
N VAL A 54 -26.13 -40.52 -4.98
CA VAL A 54 -26.73 -39.93 -6.18
C VAL A 54 -28.24 -39.85 -6.03
N TYR A 55 -28.75 -38.64 -5.86
CA TYR A 55 -30.18 -38.37 -5.86
C TYR A 55 -30.84 -38.76 -7.18
N VAL A 56 -31.83 -39.65 -7.11
CA VAL A 56 -32.64 -40.08 -8.25
C VAL A 56 -34.06 -39.51 -8.17
N SER A 57 -34.69 -39.57 -7.00
CA SER A 57 -36.04 -39.05 -6.74
C SER A 57 -36.39 -39.04 -5.25
N ALA A 58 -37.53 -38.47 -4.86
CA ALA A 58 -38.04 -38.56 -3.48
C ALA A 58 -38.35 -39.97 -2.95
N ASN A 59 -38.24 -41.03 -3.78
CA ASN A 59 -38.33 -42.43 -3.32
C ASN A 59 -36.99 -43.18 -3.49
N ASP A 60 -35.93 -42.48 -3.87
CA ASP A 60 -34.56 -42.96 -4.03
C ASP A 60 -33.62 -41.73 -3.95
N THR A 61 -33.36 -41.29 -2.72
CA THR A 61 -32.66 -40.03 -2.42
C THR A 61 -31.15 -40.14 -2.59
N GLY A 62 -30.60 -41.36 -2.66
CA GLY A 62 -29.16 -41.57 -2.75
C GLY A 62 -28.42 -41.52 -1.41
N THR A 63 -29.06 -40.98 -0.38
CA THR A 63 -28.50 -40.69 0.96
C THR A 63 -28.17 -41.93 1.80
N ASP A 64 -27.35 -41.75 2.84
CA ASP A 64 -26.88 -42.83 3.71
C ASP A 64 -27.84 -43.04 4.91
N PRO A 65 -28.54 -44.19 5.03
CA PRO A 65 -29.54 -44.44 6.10
C PRO A 65 -28.97 -44.53 7.54
N PHE A 66 -27.69 -44.22 7.73
CA PHE A 66 -27.03 -44.14 9.02
C PHE A 66 -26.49 -42.74 9.34
N ASN A 67 -26.69 -41.77 8.44
CA ASN A 67 -26.19 -40.42 8.57
C ASN A 67 -27.29 -39.41 8.21
N SER A 68 -27.82 -38.73 9.23
CA SER A 68 -28.96 -37.83 9.08
C SER A 68 -28.70 -36.54 8.29
N ASP A 69 -27.48 -36.34 7.80
CA ASP A 69 -26.95 -35.18 7.05
C ASP A 69 -25.81 -35.73 6.16
N THR A 70 -26.17 -36.25 4.99
CA THR A 70 -25.29 -37.06 4.14
C THR A 70 -24.12 -36.27 3.58
N ASP A 71 -24.32 -35.01 3.20
CA ASP A 71 -23.28 -34.16 2.61
C ASP A 71 -22.59 -33.20 3.61
N GLY A 72 -23.11 -33.12 4.84
CA GLY A 72 -22.47 -32.46 5.98
C GLY A 72 -22.61 -30.94 5.97
N ASP A 73 -23.65 -30.42 5.34
CA ASP A 73 -23.88 -28.98 5.17
C ASP A 73 -24.70 -28.34 6.30
N GLY A 74 -25.23 -29.17 7.21
CA GLY A 74 -26.02 -28.77 8.37
C GLY A 74 -27.54 -28.91 8.20
N LEU A 75 -28.03 -29.32 7.03
CA LEU A 75 -29.42 -29.75 6.81
C LEU A 75 -29.57 -31.25 7.04
N LYS A 76 -30.82 -31.67 7.27
CA LYS A 76 -31.13 -33.10 7.31
C LYS A 76 -31.61 -33.56 5.95
N ASP A 77 -31.22 -34.76 5.52
CA ASP A 77 -31.60 -35.30 4.21
C ASP A 77 -33.12 -35.22 3.96
N ALA A 78 -33.94 -35.47 4.99
CA ALA A 78 -35.40 -35.37 4.91
C ALA A 78 -35.97 -33.99 4.54
N VAL A 79 -35.26 -32.89 4.80
CA VAL A 79 -35.70 -31.54 4.42
C VAL A 79 -35.31 -31.17 2.99
N GLU A 80 -34.40 -31.93 2.39
CA GLU A 80 -33.75 -31.65 1.10
C GLU A 80 -34.39 -32.44 -0.03
N THR A 81 -35.44 -31.85 -0.62
CA THR A 81 -36.32 -32.61 -1.51
C THR A 81 -35.78 -32.84 -2.91
N GLY A 82 -34.61 -32.30 -3.26
CA GLY A 82 -33.99 -32.40 -4.60
C GLY A 82 -34.81 -31.77 -5.72
N THR A 83 -35.74 -30.86 -5.38
CA THR A 83 -36.66 -30.26 -6.36
C THR A 83 -36.07 -29.08 -7.12
N GLY A 84 -34.97 -28.51 -6.63
CA GLY A 84 -34.37 -27.27 -7.12
C GLY A 84 -35.24 -26.04 -6.89
N VAL A 85 -36.18 -26.11 -5.92
CA VAL A 85 -37.09 -25.00 -5.59
C VAL A 85 -37.23 -24.90 -4.07
N PHE A 86 -36.70 -23.83 -3.48
CA PHE A 86 -36.88 -23.54 -2.06
C PHE A 86 -38.33 -23.24 -1.71
N VAL A 87 -38.90 -24.01 -0.77
CA VAL A 87 -40.27 -23.83 -0.27
C VAL A 87 -40.27 -23.32 1.17
N SER A 88 -39.44 -23.90 2.05
CA SER A 88 -39.32 -23.55 3.47
C SER A 88 -38.11 -24.25 4.12
N THR A 89 -37.78 -23.94 5.37
CA THR A 89 -36.71 -24.66 6.11
C THR A 89 -37.01 -26.15 6.37
N SER A 90 -38.28 -26.58 6.22
CA SER A 90 -38.69 -27.98 6.28
C SER A 90 -38.85 -28.64 4.90
N ASN A 91 -38.53 -27.90 3.83
CA ASN A 91 -38.53 -28.34 2.44
C ASN A 91 -37.68 -27.35 1.63
N THR A 92 -36.38 -27.53 1.68
CA THR A 92 -35.37 -26.60 1.16
C THR A 92 -35.21 -26.72 -0.35
N GLY A 93 -35.62 -27.85 -0.93
CA GLY A 93 -35.51 -28.10 -2.37
C GLY A 93 -34.08 -28.37 -2.85
N THR A 94 -33.12 -28.36 -1.94
CA THR A 94 -31.69 -28.65 -2.16
C THR A 94 -31.47 -30.14 -2.38
N ASN A 95 -30.28 -30.49 -2.84
CA ASN A 95 -29.90 -31.87 -3.12
C ASN A 95 -29.09 -32.44 -1.94
N PRO A 96 -29.58 -33.47 -1.23
CA PRO A 96 -28.95 -33.98 0.00
C PRO A 96 -27.60 -34.71 -0.21
N ASP A 97 -27.16 -34.87 -1.46
CA ASP A 97 -25.83 -35.39 -1.78
C ASP A 97 -24.85 -34.27 -2.20
N LYS A 98 -25.21 -33.00 -2.03
CA LYS A 98 -24.45 -31.83 -2.48
C LYS A 98 -24.57 -30.68 -1.48
N SER A 99 -23.46 -30.43 -0.79
CA SER A 99 -23.39 -29.33 0.17
C SER A 99 -23.66 -27.94 -0.40
N ASP A 100 -23.49 -27.71 -1.71
CA ASP A 100 -23.79 -26.45 -2.42
C ASP A 100 -24.59 -26.81 -3.69
N THR A 101 -25.91 -26.63 -3.63
CA THR A 101 -26.82 -27.07 -4.70
C THR A 101 -26.73 -26.19 -5.94
N ASP A 102 -26.60 -24.88 -5.79
CA ASP A 102 -26.66 -23.92 -6.89
C ASP A 102 -25.30 -23.43 -7.41
N GLY A 103 -24.22 -23.79 -6.71
CA GLY A 103 -22.84 -23.59 -7.11
C GLY A 103 -22.39 -22.14 -7.00
N ASP A 104 -22.91 -21.39 -6.03
CA ASP A 104 -22.50 -20.01 -5.74
C ASP A 104 -21.33 -19.90 -4.75
N GLY A 105 -20.95 -21.02 -4.11
CA GLY A 105 -19.87 -21.10 -3.14
C GLY A 105 -20.30 -21.13 -1.66
N PHE A 106 -21.60 -21.07 -1.36
CA PHE A 106 -22.14 -21.23 -0.01
C PHE A 106 -22.81 -22.59 0.15
N ALA A 107 -22.75 -23.13 1.38
CA ALA A 107 -23.40 -24.41 1.65
C ALA A 107 -24.91 -24.23 1.90
N ASP A 108 -25.76 -25.16 1.45
CA ASP A 108 -27.21 -24.97 1.47
C ASP A 108 -27.74 -24.77 2.90
N GLY A 109 -27.22 -25.49 3.88
CA GLY A 109 -27.52 -25.30 5.30
C GLY A 109 -27.14 -23.93 5.86
N ILE A 110 -26.05 -23.34 5.37
CA ILE A 110 -25.65 -21.97 5.69
C ILE A 110 -26.67 -21.00 5.11
N GLU A 111 -27.05 -21.17 3.86
CA GLU A 111 -28.01 -20.31 3.18
C GLU A 111 -29.39 -20.32 3.84
N VAL A 112 -29.90 -21.51 4.21
CA VAL A 112 -31.17 -21.66 4.92
C VAL A 112 -31.12 -21.00 6.30
N THR A 113 -29.99 -21.11 7.00
CA THR A 113 -29.75 -20.48 8.30
C THR A 113 -29.67 -18.96 8.18
N LEU A 114 -29.00 -18.45 7.14
CA LEU A 114 -28.81 -17.02 6.88
C LEU A 114 -29.96 -16.37 6.10
N GLY A 115 -30.98 -17.16 5.75
CA GLY A 115 -32.23 -16.69 5.14
C GLY A 115 -32.13 -16.32 3.66
N SER A 116 -31.14 -16.86 2.94
CA SER A 116 -31.09 -16.85 1.48
C SER A 116 -31.75 -18.10 0.88
N ASN A 117 -31.74 -18.17 -0.45
CA ASN A 117 -32.43 -19.23 -1.19
C ASN A 117 -31.39 -20.17 -1.78
N PRO A 118 -31.22 -21.38 -1.22
CA PRO A 118 -30.14 -22.32 -1.58
C PRO A 118 -30.32 -23.04 -2.92
N THR A 119 -31.16 -22.51 -3.79
CA THR A 119 -31.45 -23.09 -5.10
C THR A 119 -31.39 -22.06 -6.22
N ASP A 120 -30.91 -20.85 -5.90
CA ASP A 120 -30.84 -19.71 -6.80
C ASP A 120 -29.48 -19.04 -6.65
N GLN A 121 -28.57 -19.33 -7.59
CA GLN A 121 -27.20 -18.81 -7.64
C GLN A 121 -27.09 -17.27 -7.57
N SER A 122 -28.18 -16.54 -7.80
CA SER A 122 -28.23 -15.07 -7.67
C SER A 122 -28.74 -14.59 -6.31
N SER A 123 -29.32 -15.50 -5.54
CA SER A 123 -29.77 -15.37 -4.17
C SER A 123 -28.76 -15.97 -3.21
N ILE A 124 -27.52 -15.52 -3.33
CA ILE A 124 -26.48 -15.74 -2.33
C ILE A 124 -26.99 -15.28 -0.94
N PRO A 125 -26.41 -15.72 0.19
CA PRO A 125 -26.58 -15.12 1.51
C PRO A 125 -26.45 -13.58 1.49
N ILE A 126 -27.57 -12.87 1.26
CA ILE A 126 -27.65 -11.39 1.26
C ILE A 126 -28.53 -11.01 2.46
N LYS A 127 -28.02 -10.70 3.64
CA LYS A 127 -26.73 -10.17 4.04
C LYS A 127 -26.47 -10.77 5.44
N SER A 128 -25.29 -11.33 5.72
CA SER A 128 -24.62 -10.79 6.90
C SER A 128 -24.56 -9.30 6.59
N ARG A 129 -25.26 -8.47 7.38
CA ARG A 129 -24.82 -7.07 7.38
C ARG A 129 -23.57 -7.07 8.21
N ALA A 130 -22.52 -7.74 7.74
CA ALA A 130 -21.21 -7.31 8.12
C ALA A 130 -21.17 -5.85 7.72
N ALA A 131 -20.98 -5.02 8.72
CA ALA A 131 -20.83 -3.61 8.53
C ALA A 131 -19.65 -3.30 7.58
N ASN A 132 -18.81 -4.27 7.23
CA ASN A 132 -17.57 -4.10 6.47
C ASN A 132 -16.82 -2.93 7.09
N LEU A 133 -16.49 -3.05 8.37
CA LEU A 133 -15.82 -1.99 9.10
C LEU A 133 -14.41 -1.84 8.51
N LEU A 134 -14.17 -0.70 7.87
CA LEU A 134 -12.90 -0.41 7.22
C LEU A 134 -11.93 0.33 8.14
N ALA A 135 -12.44 1.09 9.11
CA ALA A 135 -11.60 1.78 10.10
C ALA A 135 -12.45 2.24 11.31
N TYR A 136 -11.85 2.25 12.50
CA TYR A 136 -12.53 2.65 13.74
C TYR A 136 -11.60 3.37 14.71
N TRP A 137 -11.81 4.67 14.92
CA TRP A 137 -11.16 5.45 15.96
C TRP A 137 -12.07 5.59 17.17
N ASP A 138 -11.76 4.83 18.23
CA ASP A 138 -12.48 4.86 19.51
C ASP A 138 -12.05 6.03 20.42
N PHE A 139 -10.95 6.70 20.08
CA PHE A 139 -10.33 7.79 20.83
C PHE A 139 -10.06 7.51 22.32
N ASN A 140 -9.86 6.25 22.72
CA ASN A 140 -9.64 5.89 24.12
C ASN A 140 -8.16 5.81 24.54
N ASP A 141 -7.25 5.76 23.57
CA ASP A 141 -5.81 5.70 23.86
C ASP A 141 -5.17 7.09 24.01
N ALA A 142 -5.39 7.73 25.16
CA ALA A 142 -4.79 9.01 25.50
C ALA A 142 -3.30 8.92 25.90
N SER A 143 -2.64 7.76 25.74
CA SER A 143 -1.23 7.59 26.11
C SER A 143 -0.26 8.23 25.11
N VAL A 144 -0.68 8.35 23.86
CA VAL A 144 0.03 9.02 22.77
C VAL A 144 -0.79 10.22 22.30
N THR A 145 -0.45 11.41 22.80
CA THR A 145 -1.34 12.58 22.71
C THR A 145 -1.35 13.26 21.33
N ASP A 146 -0.38 12.97 20.46
CA ASP A 146 -0.23 13.56 19.14
C ASP A 146 -0.70 12.63 18.00
N LYS A 147 -1.26 11.46 18.34
CA LYS A 147 -1.75 10.47 17.38
C LYS A 147 -3.09 9.90 17.81
N ALA A 148 -3.91 9.52 16.82
CA ALA A 148 -5.09 8.70 17.00
C ALA A 148 -4.98 7.49 16.07
N VAL A 149 -4.98 6.28 16.65
CA VAL A 149 -4.76 5.05 15.91
C VAL A 149 -6.08 4.31 15.79
N ASP A 150 -6.41 3.88 14.58
CA ASP A 150 -7.61 3.08 14.35
C ASP A 150 -7.43 1.66 14.94
N LYS A 151 -8.54 1.05 15.39
CA LYS A 151 -8.56 -0.25 16.08
C LYS A 151 -8.53 -1.46 15.16
N MET A 152 -8.74 -1.28 13.86
CA MET A 152 -8.84 -2.39 12.91
C MET A 152 -7.51 -2.64 12.22
N HIS A 153 -6.87 -1.59 11.71
CA HIS A 153 -5.69 -1.73 10.85
C HIS A 153 -4.49 -0.89 11.28
N GLY A 154 -4.56 -0.19 12.41
CA GLY A 154 -3.46 0.64 12.91
C GLY A 154 -3.23 1.93 12.11
N PHE A 155 -4.17 2.34 11.24
CA PHE A 155 -4.13 3.61 10.52
C PHE A 155 -3.98 4.77 11.50
N VAL A 156 -2.86 5.48 11.34
CA VAL A 156 -2.49 6.59 12.22
C VAL A 156 -3.04 7.90 11.67
N GLY A 157 -3.83 8.58 12.49
CA GLY A 157 -4.18 9.98 12.31
C GLY A 157 -3.30 10.89 13.16
N SER A 158 -2.71 11.93 12.56
CA SER A 158 -2.02 12.99 13.30
C SER A 158 -3.04 13.89 14.00
N VAL A 159 -2.85 14.11 15.30
CA VAL A 159 -3.68 15.07 16.08
C VAL A 159 -3.05 16.46 15.95
N GLU A 160 -3.76 17.38 15.32
CA GLU A 160 -3.23 18.67 14.89
C GLU A 160 -3.98 19.88 15.47
N GLY A 161 -3.38 21.06 15.33
CA GLY A 161 -4.02 22.36 15.57
C GLY A 161 -4.42 22.69 17.00
N GLY A 162 -4.20 21.79 17.96
CA GLY A 162 -4.64 21.95 19.34
C GLY A 162 -5.79 21.02 19.75
N ALA A 163 -6.21 20.10 18.86
CA ALA A 163 -7.07 18.99 19.25
C ALA A 163 -6.40 18.15 20.36
N VAL A 164 -7.19 17.67 21.32
CA VAL A 164 -6.71 16.92 22.48
C VAL A 164 -7.70 15.85 22.91
N TYR A 165 -7.20 14.78 23.51
CA TYR A 165 -8.05 13.82 24.20
C TYR A 165 -8.73 14.46 25.42
N THR A 166 -10.01 14.18 25.62
CA THR A 166 -10.74 14.57 26.83
C THR A 166 -10.18 13.87 28.08
N ALA A 167 -10.57 14.34 29.27
CA ALA A 167 -10.30 13.61 30.50
C ALA A 167 -11.03 12.25 30.51
N ASP A 168 -10.56 11.32 31.35
CA ASP A 168 -11.26 10.05 31.59
C ASP A 168 -12.74 10.28 31.90
N GLN A 169 -13.62 9.45 31.33
CA GLN A 169 -15.08 9.59 31.34
C GLN A 169 -15.61 10.79 30.54
N GLY A 170 -14.77 11.37 29.68
CA GLY A 170 -15.14 12.43 28.75
C GLY A 170 -15.77 11.91 27.46
N GLY A 171 -15.64 10.61 27.16
CA GLY A 171 -16.29 9.93 26.04
C GLY A 171 -17.81 9.81 26.18
N HIS A 172 -18.44 9.26 25.15
CA HIS A 172 -19.90 9.22 25.01
C HIS A 172 -20.55 8.27 26.02
N THR A 173 -19.86 7.18 26.43
CA THR A 173 -20.38 6.25 27.42
C THR A 173 -20.20 6.77 28.85
N GLY A 174 -19.24 7.68 29.06
CA GLY A 174 -18.89 8.26 30.36
C GLY A 174 -18.35 7.22 31.36
N LYS A 175 -17.83 6.09 30.87
CA LYS A 175 -17.23 5.03 31.70
C LYS A 175 -15.76 5.29 31.93
N ALA A 176 -15.17 4.61 32.92
CA ALA A 176 -13.73 4.68 33.13
C ALA A 176 -12.99 4.06 31.93
N GLY A 177 -11.95 4.74 31.46
CA GLY A 177 -11.23 4.46 30.22
C GLY A 177 -11.84 5.09 28.97
N ASP A 178 -12.97 5.81 29.09
CA ASP A 178 -13.71 6.37 27.96
C ASP A 178 -13.33 7.84 27.74
N HIS A 179 -12.60 8.07 26.67
CA HIS A 179 -12.15 9.39 26.23
C HIS A 179 -12.87 9.76 24.92
N ALA A 180 -12.63 10.97 24.44
CA ALA A 180 -13.09 11.45 23.13
C ALA A 180 -12.03 12.40 22.58
N MET A 181 -12.10 12.69 21.28
CA MET A 181 -11.29 13.75 20.69
C MET A 181 -12.02 15.10 20.81
N ASP A 182 -11.44 16.05 21.53
CA ASP A 182 -11.90 17.43 21.68
C ASP A 182 -11.15 18.34 20.69
N PHE A 183 -11.90 18.97 19.79
CA PHE A 183 -11.37 19.89 18.78
C PHE A 183 -11.43 21.35 19.24
N GLY A 184 -11.75 21.59 20.52
CA GLY A 184 -11.72 22.90 21.15
C GLY A 184 -12.86 23.82 20.70
N PRO A 185 -12.86 25.08 21.17
CA PRO A 185 -13.86 26.09 20.82
C PRO A 185 -13.41 27.01 19.67
N ASP A 186 -12.20 26.79 19.13
CA ASP A 186 -11.57 27.64 18.13
C ASP A 186 -11.68 27.00 16.74
N SER A 187 -11.50 27.81 15.70
CA SER A 187 -11.53 27.38 14.29
C SER A 187 -10.11 27.33 13.70
N GLY A 188 -9.12 27.03 14.53
CA GLY A 188 -7.69 27.28 14.34
C GLY A 188 -6.88 26.14 13.72
N GLY A 189 -7.55 25.08 13.28
CA GLY A 189 -6.95 23.93 12.61
C GLY A 189 -6.91 22.65 13.42
N GLU A 190 -7.73 22.57 14.47
CA GLU A 190 -7.96 21.41 15.32
C GLU A 190 -8.61 20.30 14.51
N LEU A 191 -7.87 19.23 14.26
CA LEU A 191 -8.32 18.10 13.45
C LEU A 191 -7.50 16.84 13.74
N VAL A 192 -8.04 15.70 13.33
CA VAL A 192 -7.26 14.47 13.14
C VAL A 192 -7.09 14.29 11.63
N ARG A 193 -5.85 14.24 11.14
CA ARG A 193 -5.55 14.03 9.71
C ARG A 193 -5.05 12.62 9.50
N VAL A 194 -5.69 11.90 8.58
CA VAL A 194 -5.25 10.59 8.13
C VAL A 194 -4.79 10.72 6.70
N ASP A 195 -3.49 10.62 6.47
CA ASP A 195 -2.87 10.83 5.16
C ASP A 195 -2.96 9.61 4.21
N SER A 196 -3.59 8.52 4.66
CA SER A 196 -3.94 7.35 3.85
C SER A 196 -5.43 7.03 3.95
N ALA A 197 -6.16 7.22 2.86
CA ALA A 197 -7.58 6.86 2.72
C ALA A 197 -7.85 5.97 1.49
N ALA A 198 -6.80 5.46 0.82
CA ALA A 198 -6.97 4.68 -0.40
C ALA A 198 -7.80 3.40 -0.20
N TRP A 199 -7.82 2.88 1.02
CA TRP A 199 -8.60 1.73 1.45
C TRP A 199 -10.12 1.92 1.31
N VAL A 200 -10.65 3.15 1.29
CA VAL A 200 -12.09 3.36 0.99
C VAL A 200 -12.42 3.26 -0.50
N ASN A 201 -11.44 3.24 -1.40
CA ASN A 201 -11.70 3.31 -2.84
C ASN A 201 -12.44 2.08 -3.37
N ALA A 202 -12.24 0.91 -2.77
CA ALA A 202 -12.99 -0.30 -3.11
C ALA A 202 -14.49 -0.13 -2.80
N ALA A 203 -14.82 0.44 -1.63
CA ALA A 203 -16.19 0.76 -1.24
C ALA A 203 -16.79 1.87 -2.13
N ALA A 204 -15.97 2.85 -2.49
CA ALA A 204 -16.35 3.91 -3.41
C ALA A 204 -16.68 3.40 -4.82
N ALA A 205 -15.92 2.42 -5.33
CA ALA A 205 -16.12 1.82 -6.64
C ALA A 205 -17.46 1.06 -6.76
N VAL A 206 -17.92 0.46 -5.65
CA VAL A 206 -19.26 -0.16 -5.56
C VAL A 206 -20.35 0.82 -5.10
N ASP A 207 -20.00 2.09 -4.96
CA ASP A 207 -20.85 3.22 -4.61
C ASP A 207 -21.63 3.04 -3.30
N LYS A 208 -21.02 2.38 -2.30
CA LYS A 208 -21.61 2.11 -0.98
C LYS A 208 -20.61 2.47 0.12
N MET A 209 -21.02 3.28 1.08
CA MET A 209 -20.20 3.61 2.26
C MET A 209 -21.07 4.19 3.36
N THR A 210 -20.71 3.95 4.62
CA THR A 210 -21.31 4.60 5.79
C THR A 210 -20.23 5.19 6.68
N VAL A 211 -20.41 6.43 7.12
CA VAL A 211 -19.59 7.01 8.21
C VAL A 211 -20.49 7.23 9.41
N SER A 212 -20.06 6.80 10.58
CA SER A 212 -20.82 6.85 11.84
C SER A 212 -19.95 7.39 12.97
N PHE A 213 -20.53 8.20 13.86
CA PHE A 213 -19.82 8.73 15.03
C PHE A 213 -20.80 9.32 16.05
N TRP A 214 -20.33 9.47 17.29
CA TRP A 214 -20.95 10.32 18.30
C TRP A 214 -20.37 11.73 18.26
N GLN A 215 -21.22 12.73 18.45
CA GLN A 215 -20.80 14.13 18.49
C GLN A 215 -21.46 14.89 19.63
N ASN A 216 -20.70 15.76 20.29
CA ASN A 216 -21.17 16.69 21.32
C ASN A 216 -20.50 18.05 21.12
N LEU A 217 -21.28 19.10 20.90
CA LEU A 217 -20.80 20.44 20.57
C LEU A 217 -20.87 21.38 21.77
N VAL A 218 -19.90 22.29 21.82
CA VAL A 218 -19.94 23.47 22.69
C VAL A 218 -20.81 24.55 22.06
N GLU A 219 -20.65 24.77 20.75
CA GLU A 219 -21.48 25.68 19.96
C GLU A 219 -21.52 25.28 18.48
N ILE A 220 -22.46 25.86 17.73
CA ILE A 220 -22.55 25.66 16.29
C ILE A 220 -21.56 26.57 15.57
N ALA A 221 -20.70 25.98 14.75
CA ALA A 221 -19.74 26.69 13.90
C ALA A 221 -19.94 26.37 12.40
N SER A 222 -19.34 27.17 11.54
CA SER A 222 -19.19 26.85 10.11
C SER A 222 -18.15 25.74 9.94
N SER A 223 -18.54 24.50 10.23
CA SER A 223 -17.60 23.40 10.45
C SER A 223 -17.89 22.14 9.64
N SER A 224 -16.91 21.25 9.56
CA SER A 224 -17.03 19.92 8.94
C SER A 224 -16.71 18.84 9.96
N ALA A 225 -17.61 17.88 10.16
CA ALA A 225 -17.36 16.78 11.09
C ALA A 225 -16.32 15.79 10.54
N PHE A 226 -16.31 15.59 9.23
CA PHE A 226 -15.27 14.84 8.53
C PHE A 226 -15.18 15.27 7.06
N TRP A 227 -14.04 15.01 6.42
CA TRP A 227 -13.80 15.36 5.03
C TRP A 227 -12.90 14.35 4.31
N PHE A 228 -13.48 13.51 3.45
CA PHE A 228 -12.72 12.65 2.53
C PHE A 228 -12.42 13.37 1.22
N VAL A 229 -11.19 13.23 0.77
CA VAL A 229 -10.59 14.04 -0.29
C VAL A 229 -10.41 13.17 -1.51
N SER A 230 -10.93 13.63 -2.64
CA SER A 230 -10.59 13.08 -3.95
C SER A 230 -9.69 14.09 -4.66
N ASP A 231 -8.63 13.60 -5.28
CA ASP A 231 -7.68 14.46 -6.00
C ASP A 231 -8.28 14.99 -7.32
N THR A 232 -9.30 14.31 -7.85
CA THR A 232 -10.08 14.75 -9.01
C THR A 232 -11.27 15.63 -8.64
N ASP A 233 -11.87 15.41 -7.47
CA ASP A 233 -12.96 16.20 -6.92
C ASP A 233 -12.65 16.58 -5.46
N ASP A 234 -12.26 17.84 -5.19
CA ASP A 234 -11.93 18.39 -3.85
C ASP A 234 -12.89 17.98 -2.71
N ARG A 235 -14.12 17.58 -3.07
CA ARG A 235 -15.21 17.15 -2.21
C ARG A 235 -15.62 15.70 -2.53
N GLY A 236 -14.93 14.73 -1.94
CA GLY A 236 -15.21 13.32 -2.21
C GLY A 236 -16.40 12.76 -1.43
N PHE A 237 -16.31 12.76 -0.09
CA PHE A 237 -17.36 12.31 0.83
C PHE A 237 -17.24 13.04 2.18
N GLN A 238 -18.20 13.87 2.56
CA GLN A 238 -18.07 14.73 3.75
C GLN A 238 -19.41 15.14 4.36
N ALA A 239 -19.39 15.54 5.63
CA ALA A 239 -20.56 16.07 6.31
C ALA A 239 -20.28 17.32 7.16
N HIS A 240 -21.30 18.18 7.24
CA HIS A 240 -21.34 19.35 8.10
C HIS A 240 -22.47 19.18 9.12
N VAL A 241 -22.17 19.20 10.44
CA VAL A 241 -23.10 18.72 11.48
C VAL A 241 -23.16 19.66 12.70
N PRO A 242 -24.08 20.62 12.73
CA PRO A 242 -24.64 21.30 11.57
C PRO A 242 -23.68 22.41 11.10
N TRP A 243 -24.00 23.04 9.97
CA TRP A 243 -23.39 24.33 9.61
C TRP A 243 -24.01 25.48 10.43
N SER A 244 -23.42 26.67 10.36
CA SER A 244 -23.88 27.87 11.09
C SER A 244 -25.27 28.41 10.72
N ASP A 245 -25.98 27.76 9.80
CA ASP A 245 -27.34 28.07 9.39
C ASP A 245 -28.36 27.00 9.86
N ASP A 246 -27.96 26.17 10.83
CA ASP A 246 -28.71 25.05 11.40
C ASP A 246 -28.99 23.90 10.42
N THR A 247 -28.27 23.85 9.30
CA THR A 247 -28.47 22.83 8.27
C THR A 247 -27.39 21.76 8.38
N ILE A 248 -27.79 20.49 8.41
CA ILE A 248 -26.86 19.38 8.23
C ILE A 248 -26.74 19.10 6.73
N TYR A 249 -25.50 19.04 6.26
CA TYR A 249 -25.19 18.78 4.85
C TYR A 249 -24.43 17.46 4.73
N PHE A 250 -24.78 16.67 3.71
CA PHE A 250 -24.04 15.48 3.31
C PHE A 250 -23.70 15.53 1.82
N ASP A 251 -22.42 15.74 1.54
CA ASP A 251 -21.85 15.96 0.23
C ASP A 251 -21.12 14.71 -0.28
N THR A 252 -21.21 14.48 -1.59
CA THR A 252 -20.49 13.42 -2.30
C THR A 252 -20.20 13.87 -3.73
N ALA A 253 -18.97 13.68 -4.21
CA ALA A 253 -18.54 13.92 -5.60
C ALA A 253 -18.78 15.36 -6.12
N GLY A 254 -18.09 16.34 -5.53
CA GLY A 254 -17.98 17.72 -6.03
C GLY A 254 -18.74 18.79 -5.24
N VAL A 255 -18.71 20.03 -5.74
CA VAL A 255 -19.18 21.23 -5.02
C VAL A 255 -20.67 21.57 -5.27
N GLY A 256 -21.48 21.44 -4.22
CA GLY A 256 -22.56 22.38 -3.87
C GLY A 256 -23.72 22.59 -4.85
N GLY A 257 -24.51 21.55 -5.14
CA GLY A 257 -25.87 21.71 -5.68
C GLY A 257 -26.41 20.51 -6.48
N GLY A 258 -27.72 20.26 -6.37
CA GLY A 258 -28.41 19.22 -7.14
C GLY A 258 -28.09 17.79 -6.66
N TRP A 259 -27.55 16.96 -7.54
CA TRP A 259 -27.29 15.52 -7.33
C TRP A 259 -26.06 15.23 -6.45
N THR A 260 -25.28 16.22 -6.01
CA THR A 260 -24.07 16.00 -5.18
C THR A 260 -24.33 16.11 -3.67
N ARG A 261 -25.49 16.61 -3.25
CA ARG A 261 -25.77 17.00 -1.85
C ARG A 261 -27.17 16.61 -1.41
N ILE A 262 -27.30 16.10 -0.18
CA ILE A 262 -28.58 16.14 0.56
C ILE A 262 -28.41 16.99 1.81
N ASN A 263 -29.48 17.67 2.23
CA ASN A 263 -29.44 18.54 3.40
C ASN A 263 -30.85 18.79 3.95
N ALA A 264 -30.91 19.09 5.23
CA ALA A 264 -32.13 19.54 5.91
C ALA A 264 -31.78 20.37 7.15
N LYS A 265 -32.64 21.32 7.50
CA LYS A 265 -32.50 22.08 8.75
C LYS A 265 -32.81 21.17 9.94
N ILE A 266 -32.00 21.26 10.99
CA ILE A 266 -32.16 20.42 12.20
C ILE A 266 -33.53 20.58 12.84
N ASN A 267 -34.15 21.76 12.75
CA ASN A 267 -35.50 22.00 13.27
C ASN A 267 -36.62 21.20 12.57
N THR A 268 -36.29 20.47 11.50
CA THR A 268 -37.20 19.50 10.86
C THR A 268 -37.09 18.11 11.49
N PHE A 269 -36.05 17.84 12.29
CA PHE A 269 -35.92 16.62 13.06
C PHE A 269 -36.87 16.65 14.25
N THR A 270 -37.79 15.68 14.31
CA THR A 270 -38.85 15.65 15.34
C THR A 270 -38.36 15.58 16.79
N ASN A 271 -37.12 15.11 16.99
CA ASN A 271 -36.48 15.02 18.30
C ASN A 271 -35.66 16.28 18.66
N TYR A 272 -35.53 17.25 17.76
CA TYR A 272 -34.92 18.54 18.06
C TYR A 272 -35.93 19.45 18.75
N VAL A 273 -35.57 19.96 19.93
CA VAL A 273 -36.43 20.86 20.72
C VAL A 273 -35.88 22.28 20.69
N ASP A 274 -34.62 22.44 21.05
CA ASP A 274 -33.86 23.68 21.06
C ASP A 274 -32.35 23.38 21.03
N ASP A 275 -31.53 24.43 21.07
CA ASP A 275 -30.07 24.34 20.92
C ASP A 275 -29.37 23.56 22.04
N SER A 276 -30.05 23.23 23.16
CA SER A 276 -29.49 22.33 24.18
C SER A 276 -29.22 20.93 23.66
N PHE A 277 -29.86 20.55 22.53
CA PHE A 277 -29.55 19.36 21.76
C PHE A 277 -28.05 19.22 21.46
N TRP A 278 -27.38 20.33 21.14
CA TRP A 278 -25.99 20.27 20.67
C TRP A 278 -24.99 19.97 21.77
N THR A 279 -25.33 20.29 23.02
CA THR A 279 -24.48 20.13 24.21
C THR A 279 -24.57 18.74 24.87
N THR A 280 -25.18 17.79 24.16
CA THR A 280 -25.30 16.39 24.57
C THR A 280 -24.81 15.48 23.46
N TRP A 281 -24.41 14.26 23.81
CA TRP A 281 -23.98 13.26 22.84
C TRP A 281 -25.14 12.82 21.95
N HIS A 282 -24.95 12.95 20.64
CA HIS A 282 -25.87 12.45 19.63
C HIS A 282 -25.12 11.59 18.61
N HIS A 283 -25.75 10.50 18.19
CA HIS A 283 -25.17 9.59 17.22
C HIS A 283 -25.59 9.98 15.81
N PHE A 284 -24.63 10.12 14.89
CA PHE A 284 -24.86 10.44 13.49
C PHE A 284 -24.38 9.31 12.59
N ALA A 285 -25.16 9.00 11.54
CA ALA A 285 -24.72 8.10 10.48
C ALA A 285 -25.06 8.66 9.09
N PHE A 286 -24.08 8.64 8.19
CA PHE A 286 -24.16 9.15 6.82
C PHE A 286 -24.01 7.99 5.84
N VAL A 287 -25.12 7.59 5.21
CA VAL A 287 -25.19 6.36 4.40
C VAL A 287 -25.27 6.70 2.90
N LYS A 288 -24.35 6.17 2.11
CA LYS A 288 -24.39 6.13 0.64
C LYS A 288 -24.67 4.70 0.17
N ASN A 289 -25.66 4.54 -0.71
CA ASN A 289 -25.99 3.26 -1.33
C ASN A 289 -26.45 3.47 -2.77
N GLY A 290 -25.52 3.43 -3.71
CA GLY A 290 -25.77 3.82 -5.08
C GLY A 290 -26.33 5.24 -5.14
N LYS A 291 -27.44 5.40 -5.85
CA LYS A 291 -28.13 6.69 -5.99
C LYS A 291 -28.78 7.22 -4.70
N LYS A 292 -28.80 6.46 -3.61
CA LYS A 292 -29.50 6.84 -2.37
C LYS A 292 -28.51 7.39 -1.34
N LYS A 293 -28.88 8.50 -0.71
CA LYS A 293 -28.19 9.06 0.46
C LYS A 293 -29.15 9.21 1.63
N GLN A 294 -28.66 8.93 2.83
CA GLN A 294 -29.41 9.10 4.06
C GLN A 294 -28.55 9.73 5.15
N ILE A 295 -29.17 10.54 6.00
CA ILE A 295 -28.61 11.02 7.26
C ILE A 295 -29.50 10.48 8.37
N TRP A 296 -28.89 9.88 9.38
CA TRP A 296 -29.55 9.36 10.56
C TRP A 296 -29.05 10.07 11.80
N ILE A 297 -29.94 10.29 12.76
CA ILE A 297 -29.65 10.90 14.06
C ILE A 297 -30.30 10.03 15.13
N ASP A 298 -29.52 9.56 16.10
CA ASP A 298 -29.96 8.69 17.21
C ASP A 298 -30.78 7.48 16.75
N GLY A 299 -30.31 6.81 15.69
CA GLY A 299 -30.97 5.62 15.13
C GLY A 299 -32.24 5.91 14.32
N LYS A 300 -32.61 7.18 14.13
CA LYS A 300 -33.79 7.61 13.37
C LYS A 300 -33.38 8.27 12.07
N LEU A 301 -34.09 7.94 10.99
CA LEU A 301 -33.88 8.57 9.69
C LEU A 301 -34.26 10.06 9.79
N PHE A 302 -33.30 10.94 9.51
CA PHE A 302 -33.49 12.38 9.50
C PHE A 302 -33.85 12.89 8.10
N VAL A 303 -33.02 12.57 7.11
CA VAL A 303 -33.28 12.94 5.70
C VAL A 303 -32.81 11.85 4.75
N GLU A 304 -33.56 11.66 3.66
CA GLU A 304 -33.22 10.78 2.56
C GLU A 304 -33.35 11.54 1.24
N GLY A 305 -32.41 11.32 0.32
CA GLY A 305 -32.48 11.84 -1.04
C GLY A 305 -32.03 10.82 -2.08
N SER A 306 -32.51 11.01 -3.31
CA SER A 306 -32.26 10.14 -4.45
C SER A 306 -31.45 10.83 -5.56
N GLY A 307 -30.72 10.02 -6.32
CA GLY A 307 -29.93 10.39 -7.50
C GLY A 307 -28.58 11.03 -7.17
N ALA A 308 -27.93 10.60 -6.10
CA ALA A 308 -26.58 11.03 -5.81
C ALA A 308 -25.60 10.64 -6.94
N ASN A 309 -24.65 11.51 -7.26
CA ASN A 309 -23.51 11.12 -8.10
C ASN A 309 -22.78 9.92 -7.47
N PRO A 310 -22.18 9.04 -8.29
CA PRO A 310 -21.24 8.04 -7.79
C PRO A 310 -20.13 8.70 -6.98
N MET A 311 -19.65 8.05 -5.93
CA MET A 311 -18.46 8.51 -5.23
C MET A 311 -17.23 8.48 -6.16
N PRO A 312 -16.29 9.43 -6.02
CA PRO A 312 -14.99 9.31 -6.67
C PRO A 312 -14.21 8.11 -6.10
N THR A 313 -13.25 7.57 -6.85
CA THR A 313 -12.53 6.32 -6.52
C THR A 313 -11.03 6.53 -6.31
N ASP A 314 -10.66 7.78 -6.04
CA ASP A 314 -9.30 8.29 -5.87
C ASP A 314 -9.18 9.03 -4.52
N PHE A 315 -9.83 8.50 -3.48
CA PHE A 315 -9.62 8.97 -2.12
C PHE A 315 -8.18 8.74 -1.70
N THR A 316 -7.52 9.79 -1.25
CA THR A 316 -6.10 9.74 -0.83
C THR A 316 -5.93 9.95 0.66
N ARG A 317 -6.76 10.80 1.26
CA ARG A 317 -6.68 11.20 2.67
C ARG A 317 -8.04 11.68 3.17
N PHE A 318 -8.17 11.78 4.49
CA PHE A 318 -9.33 12.41 5.09
C PHE A 318 -9.00 13.09 6.43
N THR A 319 -9.90 13.95 6.87
CA THR A 319 -9.82 14.60 8.18
C THR A 319 -11.06 14.33 9.01
N ILE A 320 -10.89 14.25 10.32
CA ILE A 320 -11.96 14.26 11.33
C ILE A 320 -11.89 15.62 12.04
N GLY A 321 -13.04 16.26 12.18
CA GLY A 321 -13.18 17.51 12.93
C GLY A 321 -12.94 18.80 12.14
N ALA A 322 -12.38 18.79 10.93
CA ALA A 322 -12.24 19.98 10.08
C ALA A 322 -12.18 19.66 8.58
N ALA A 323 -12.09 20.69 7.72
CA ALA A 323 -11.67 20.52 6.33
C ALA A 323 -10.14 20.33 6.22
N LEU A 324 -9.68 19.85 5.06
CA LEU A 324 -8.26 19.54 4.80
C LEU A 324 -7.29 20.70 5.05
N ASP A 325 -7.68 21.90 4.65
CA ASP A 325 -6.88 23.12 4.82
C ASP A 325 -6.90 23.63 6.26
N ALA A 326 -7.38 22.80 7.18
CA ALA A 326 -7.59 23.07 8.59
C ALA A 326 -8.61 24.21 8.82
N SER A 327 -9.44 24.53 7.82
CA SER A 327 -10.52 25.49 7.99
C SER A 327 -11.79 24.84 8.53
N GLY A 328 -12.52 25.58 9.37
CA GLY A 328 -13.83 25.16 9.86
C GLY A 328 -13.77 23.92 10.75
N SER A 329 -12.95 23.96 11.80
CA SER A 329 -12.97 22.97 12.88
C SER A 329 -14.36 22.92 13.53
N ILE A 330 -14.78 21.74 13.97
CA ILE A 330 -15.95 21.63 14.86
C ILE A 330 -15.62 22.25 16.21
N HIS A 331 -16.60 22.92 16.81
CA HIS A 331 -16.44 23.46 18.16
C HIS A 331 -17.00 22.45 19.17
N GLY A 332 -16.28 21.36 19.40
CA GLY A 332 -16.76 20.25 20.23
C GLY A 332 -15.95 18.98 20.11
N MET A 333 -16.59 17.87 20.46
CA MET A 333 -16.00 16.54 20.60
C MET A 333 -16.63 15.55 19.62
N ILE A 334 -15.81 14.63 19.12
CA ILE A 334 -16.23 13.42 18.41
C ILE A 334 -15.73 12.20 19.16
N ASP A 335 -16.55 11.16 19.17
CA ASP A 335 -16.25 9.86 19.75
C ASP A 335 -16.75 8.72 18.85
N ASP A 336 -16.15 7.54 18.97
CA ASP A 336 -16.37 6.34 18.14
C ASP A 336 -16.54 6.61 16.64
N PHE A 337 -15.53 7.20 16.01
CA PHE A 337 -15.58 7.48 14.57
C PHE A 337 -15.30 6.21 13.76
N ALA A 338 -16.30 5.74 13.01
CA ALA A 338 -16.23 4.51 12.24
C ALA A 338 -16.57 4.72 10.76
N VAL A 339 -15.82 4.03 9.90
CA VAL A 339 -15.99 4.04 8.44
C VAL A 339 -16.29 2.62 7.99
N PHE A 340 -17.39 2.46 7.29
CA PHE A 340 -17.92 1.19 6.83
C PHE A 340 -17.96 1.17 5.31
N GLY A 341 -17.37 0.15 4.69
CA GLY A 341 -17.41 -0.08 3.25
C GLY A 341 -18.78 -0.60 2.77
N SER A 342 -19.75 -0.69 3.67
CA SER A 342 -21.12 -1.08 3.39
C SER A 342 -22.11 0.04 3.68
N ALA A 343 -23.28 -0.04 3.03
CA ALA A 343 -24.44 0.75 3.42
C ALA A 343 -25.17 0.06 4.58
N LEU A 344 -25.09 0.62 5.79
CA LEU A 344 -25.74 0.07 6.99
C LEU A 344 -27.27 0.17 6.91
N ASP A 345 -28.01 -0.68 7.65
CA ASP A 345 -29.47 -0.52 7.81
C ASP A 345 -29.84 0.15 9.12
N SER A 346 -31.13 0.45 9.23
CA SER A 346 -31.78 0.86 10.45
C SER A 346 -31.51 -0.03 11.68
N SER A 347 -31.25 -1.33 11.52
CA SER A 347 -30.96 -2.20 12.66
C SER A 347 -29.55 -1.95 13.18
N GLN A 348 -28.56 -2.01 12.29
CA GLN A 348 -27.15 -1.72 12.62
C GLN A 348 -26.98 -0.29 13.10
N ILE A 349 -27.54 0.69 12.39
CA ILE A 349 -27.51 2.11 12.79
C ILE A 349 -28.23 2.30 14.13
N GLY A 350 -29.31 1.55 14.38
CA GLY A 350 -30.03 1.55 15.65
C GLY A 350 -29.22 0.94 16.80
N ALA A 351 -28.37 -0.04 16.52
CA ALA A 351 -27.45 -0.65 17.50
C ALA A 351 -26.31 0.30 17.85
N LEU A 352 -25.67 0.95 16.86
CA LEU A 352 -24.66 1.99 17.09
C LEU A 352 -25.21 3.14 17.91
N ALA A 353 -26.41 3.63 17.58
CA ALA A 353 -27.09 4.68 18.34
C ALA A 353 -27.48 4.27 19.78
N GLN A 354 -27.45 2.98 20.10
CA GLN A 354 -27.62 2.46 21.47
C GLN A 354 -26.28 2.24 22.20
N GLY A 355 -25.15 2.56 21.57
CA GLY A 355 -23.81 2.42 22.13
C GLY A 355 -23.18 1.05 21.88
N THR A 356 -23.61 0.33 20.84
CA THR A 356 -22.91 -0.87 20.36
C THR A 356 -21.61 -0.42 19.69
N ALA A 357 -20.48 -1.03 20.04
CA ALA A 357 -19.19 -0.67 19.45
C ALA A 357 -19.15 -1.04 17.95
N PRO A 358 -18.64 -0.18 17.06
CA PRO A 358 -18.59 -0.41 15.62
C PRO A 358 -18.04 -1.77 15.16
N ASN A 359 -16.97 -2.25 15.80
CA ASN A 359 -16.29 -3.51 15.48
C ASN A 359 -17.08 -4.78 15.87
N THR A 360 -18.20 -4.63 16.57
CA THR A 360 -19.08 -5.76 16.93
C THR A 360 -20.23 -5.94 15.95
N LEU A 361 -20.29 -5.15 14.87
CA LEU A 361 -21.34 -5.22 13.86
C LEU A 361 -21.05 -6.19 12.72
N ASP A 362 -19.83 -6.75 12.60
CA ASP A 362 -19.45 -7.54 11.42
C ASP A 362 -20.01 -8.97 11.39
N GLY A 363 -20.60 -9.45 12.49
CA GLY A 363 -21.04 -10.83 12.63
C GLY A 363 -19.84 -11.74 12.84
N ASP A 364 -19.85 -12.41 13.99
CA ASP A 364 -18.87 -13.42 14.42
C ASP A 364 -19.76 -14.52 15.01
N THR A 365 -20.21 -15.41 14.13
CA THR A 365 -21.33 -16.30 14.42
C THR A 365 -20.96 -17.33 15.48
N ASP A 366 -19.71 -17.77 15.52
CA ASP A 366 -19.21 -18.71 16.53
C ASP A 366 -18.48 -18.06 17.72
N ASN A 367 -18.28 -16.74 17.69
CA ASN A 367 -17.71 -15.90 18.74
C ASN A 367 -16.24 -16.19 19.05
N ASP A 368 -15.45 -16.54 18.04
CA ASP A 368 -14.02 -16.80 18.19
C ASP A 368 -13.12 -15.55 18.04
N GLY A 369 -13.73 -14.43 17.63
CA GLY A 369 -13.08 -13.14 17.45
C GLY A 369 -12.63 -12.85 16.02
N MET A 370 -12.90 -13.74 15.07
CA MET A 370 -12.80 -13.50 13.63
C MET A 370 -14.19 -13.18 13.07
N PRO A 371 -14.32 -12.21 12.15
CA PRO A 371 -15.61 -11.95 11.50
C PRO A 371 -15.92 -12.97 10.41
N ASP A 372 -17.19 -13.37 10.29
CA ASP A 372 -17.67 -14.37 9.32
C ASP A 372 -17.20 -14.08 7.88
N LEU A 373 -17.17 -12.81 7.48
CA LEU A 373 -16.74 -12.42 6.13
C LEU A 373 -15.22 -12.53 5.93
N TRP A 374 -14.44 -12.23 6.96
CA TRP A 374 -12.99 -12.36 6.87
C TRP A 374 -12.63 -13.84 6.78
N GLU A 375 -13.28 -14.67 7.59
CA GLU A 375 -13.12 -16.12 7.53
C GLU A 375 -13.47 -16.68 6.16
N ALA A 376 -14.64 -16.32 5.63
CA ALA A 376 -15.06 -16.77 4.30
C ALA A 376 -14.11 -16.30 3.18
N ALA A 377 -13.57 -15.07 3.27
CA ALA A 377 -12.63 -14.54 2.30
C ALA A 377 -11.28 -15.28 2.29
N HIS A 378 -10.87 -15.83 3.43
CA HIS A 378 -9.63 -16.59 3.59
C HIS A 378 -9.89 -18.11 3.62
N GLY A 379 -11.08 -18.59 3.24
CA GLY A 379 -11.40 -20.02 3.17
C GLY A 379 -11.47 -20.74 4.53
N LEU A 380 -11.73 -19.99 5.59
CA LEU A 380 -11.95 -20.46 6.97
C LEU A 380 -13.44 -20.74 7.23
N LYS A 381 -13.80 -21.07 8.48
CA LYS A 381 -15.11 -21.62 8.84
C LYS A 381 -15.87 -20.74 9.86
N PRO A 382 -16.78 -19.86 9.38
CA PRO A 382 -17.57 -18.92 10.20
C PRO A 382 -18.47 -19.48 11.32
N MET A 383 -18.49 -20.80 11.51
CA MET A 383 -19.37 -21.51 12.44
C MET A 383 -18.59 -22.49 13.34
N ASP A 384 -17.28 -22.58 13.17
CA ASP A 384 -16.39 -23.51 13.86
C ASP A 384 -15.30 -22.73 14.61
N PRO A 385 -15.54 -22.36 15.89
CA PRO A 385 -14.67 -21.43 16.63
C PRO A 385 -13.30 -22.02 16.97
N SER A 386 -13.08 -23.28 16.58
CA SER A 386 -11.80 -23.95 16.75
C SER A 386 -10.79 -23.58 15.68
N ASP A 387 -11.25 -23.08 14.53
CA ASP A 387 -10.38 -22.73 13.44
C ASP A 387 -9.59 -21.43 13.69
N ALA A 388 -10.08 -20.48 14.49
CA ALA A 388 -9.29 -19.34 15.01
C ALA A 388 -7.92 -19.71 15.59
N SER A 389 -7.82 -20.95 16.11
CA SER A 389 -6.61 -21.48 16.75
C SER A 389 -5.72 -22.33 15.83
N LEU A 390 -6.12 -22.52 14.57
CA LEU A 390 -5.33 -23.22 13.57
C LEU A 390 -4.28 -22.30 12.96
N ASP A 391 -3.23 -22.92 12.44
CA ASP A 391 -2.07 -22.32 11.76
C ASP A 391 -1.90 -23.09 10.44
N PRO A 392 -2.66 -22.75 9.38
CA PRO A 392 -2.73 -23.55 8.16
C PRO A 392 -1.42 -23.55 7.36
N ASP A 393 -0.66 -22.46 7.40
CA ASP A 393 0.58 -22.27 6.63
C ASP A 393 1.87 -22.58 7.43
N ASN A 394 1.75 -22.81 8.74
CA ASN A 394 2.81 -23.19 9.66
C ASN A 394 3.90 -22.11 9.80
N ASP A 395 3.49 -20.84 9.84
CA ASP A 395 4.36 -19.70 10.08
C ASP A 395 4.53 -19.39 11.59
N GLY A 396 3.62 -19.88 12.43
CA GLY A 396 3.60 -19.70 13.89
C GLY A 396 2.53 -18.74 14.41
N LEU A 397 1.69 -18.17 13.54
CA LEU A 397 0.49 -17.42 13.89
C LEU A 397 -0.75 -18.31 13.76
N SER A 398 -1.76 -18.04 14.57
CA SER A 398 -3.08 -18.61 14.35
C SER A 398 -3.92 -17.70 13.45
N ASN A 399 -4.95 -18.24 12.81
CA ASN A 399 -5.90 -17.46 11.98
C ASN A 399 -6.37 -16.17 12.68
N LEU A 400 -6.69 -16.23 13.97
CA LEU A 400 -7.08 -15.05 14.75
C LEU A 400 -5.94 -14.03 14.93
N GLN A 401 -4.71 -14.49 15.06
CA GLN A 401 -3.53 -13.60 15.13
C GLN A 401 -3.27 -12.96 13.77
N GLU A 402 -3.46 -13.70 12.69
CA GLU A 402 -3.30 -13.22 11.31
C GLU A 402 -4.35 -12.17 10.97
N TYR A 403 -5.63 -12.42 11.32
CA TYR A 403 -6.69 -11.43 11.23
C TYR A 403 -6.30 -10.11 11.93
N ARG A 404 -5.71 -10.20 13.13
CA ARG A 404 -5.28 -9.01 13.90
C ARG A 404 -4.04 -8.34 13.34
N LYS A 405 -3.21 -9.05 12.60
CA LYS A 405 -1.96 -8.56 11.98
C LYS A 405 -2.16 -8.13 10.53
N GLY A 406 -3.31 -8.44 9.92
CA GLY A 406 -3.58 -8.15 8.52
C GLY A 406 -2.84 -9.06 7.55
N THR A 407 -2.45 -10.25 7.99
CA THR A 407 -1.70 -11.25 7.21
C THR A 407 -2.63 -12.34 6.67
N ASP A 408 -2.17 -13.13 5.69
CA ASP A 408 -2.97 -14.17 5.04
C ASP A 408 -2.78 -15.55 5.70
N PRO A 409 -3.83 -16.18 6.28
CA PRO A 409 -3.87 -17.53 6.85
C PRO A 409 -3.25 -18.68 6.06
N HIS A 410 -3.02 -18.46 4.77
CA HIS A 410 -2.53 -19.47 3.84
C HIS A 410 -1.19 -19.08 3.20
N ASN A 411 -0.57 -17.97 3.61
CA ASN A 411 0.69 -17.50 3.08
C ASN A 411 1.68 -17.15 4.20
N PRO A 412 2.72 -17.96 4.43
CA PRO A 412 3.58 -17.83 5.60
C PRO A 412 4.58 -16.67 5.55
N ASP A 413 4.45 -15.79 4.56
CA ASP A 413 5.32 -14.65 4.19
C ASP A 413 4.47 -13.70 3.34
N THR A 414 3.65 -12.88 4.00
CA THR A 414 2.59 -12.07 3.40
C THR A 414 3.13 -11.00 2.46
N ASP A 415 4.26 -10.37 2.79
CA ASP A 415 4.87 -9.30 2.00
C ASP A 415 6.00 -9.77 1.06
N GLY A 416 6.46 -11.00 1.21
CA GLY A 416 7.37 -11.68 0.28
C GLY A 416 8.83 -11.27 0.42
N ASP A 417 9.24 -10.80 1.60
CA ASP A 417 10.59 -10.31 1.89
C ASP A 417 11.57 -11.43 2.30
N GLY A 418 11.04 -12.62 2.60
CA GLY A 418 11.76 -13.83 2.99
C GLY A 418 11.81 -14.12 4.49
N LEU A 419 11.21 -13.27 5.32
CA LEU A 419 10.81 -13.57 6.71
C LEU A 419 9.46 -14.27 6.71
N LYS A 420 8.98 -14.64 7.89
CA LYS A 420 7.67 -15.26 8.07
C LYS A 420 6.83 -14.35 8.95
N ASP A 421 5.55 -14.22 8.70
CA ASP A 421 4.71 -13.28 9.45
C ASP A 421 4.78 -13.53 10.97
N GLY A 422 4.89 -14.79 11.38
CA GLY A 422 5.07 -15.22 12.76
C GLY A 422 6.37 -14.80 13.45
N VAL A 423 7.44 -14.47 12.71
CA VAL A 423 8.67 -13.90 13.29
C VAL A 423 8.64 -12.36 13.34
N GLU A 424 7.70 -11.74 12.65
CA GLU A 424 7.60 -10.30 12.45
C GLU A 424 6.56 -9.70 13.38
N THR A 425 7.03 -9.22 14.53
CA THR A 425 6.11 -8.88 15.63
C THR A 425 5.44 -7.52 15.49
N GLY A 426 5.88 -6.66 14.57
CA GLY A 426 5.37 -5.29 14.38
C GLY A 426 5.69 -4.36 15.56
N THR A 427 6.69 -4.69 16.38
CA THR A 427 7.04 -3.93 17.59
C THR A 427 8.01 -2.78 17.32
N GLY A 428 8.65 -2.75 16.15
CA GLY A 428 9.73 -1.82 15.80
C GLY A 428 11.01 -2.06 16.60
N ILE A 429 11.16 -3.22 17.24
CA ILE A 429 12.29 -3.54 18.11
C ILE A 429 12.82 -4.93 17.76
N TRP A 430 14.06 -4.98 17.26
CA TRP A 430 14.76 -6.23 17.08
C TRP A 430 15.04 -6.93 18.42
N VAL A 431 14.53 -8.16 18.58
CA VAL A 431 14.82 -9.04 19.71
C VAL A 431 15.70 -10.22 19.27
N SER A 432 15.34 -10.90 18.17
CA SER A 432 16.08 -12.03 17.61
C SER A 432 15.62 -12.36 16.19
N ALA A 433 16.30 -13.31 15.52
CA ALA A 433 15.85 -13.80 14.21
C ALA A 433 14.49 -14.53 14.19
N ASN A 434 13.87 -14.78 15.35
CA ASN A 434 12.50 -15.30 15.47
C ASN A 434 11.53 -14.26 16.06
N ASP A 435 11.98 -13.02 16.24
CA ASP A 435 11.23 -11.87 16.75
C ASP A 435 11.97 -10.61 16.28
N THR A 436 11.79 -10.30 15.00
CA THR A 436 12.55 -9.28 14.26
C THR A 436 12.05 -7.87 14.57
N GLY A 437 10.82 -7.74 15.07
CA GLY A 437 10.17 -6.46 15.31
C GLY A 437 9.57 -5.79 14.08
N THR A 438 9.83 -6.34 12.89
CA THR A 438 9.40 -5.82 11.58
C THR A 438 7.90 -5.98 11.36
N ASP A 439 7.35 -5.24 10.40
CA ASP A 439 5.93 -5.28 10.02
C ASP A 439 5.70 -6.38 8.97
N PRO A 440 4.92 -7.45 9.27
CA PRO A 440 4.71 -8.60 8.37
C PRO A 440 3.96 -8.26 7.06
N THR A 441 3.56 -7.01 6.88
CA THR A 441 2.87 -6.53 5.68
C THR A 441 3.69 -5.52 4.88
N SER A 442 4.96 -5.31 5.27
CA SER A 442 5.86 -4.32 4.67
C SER A 442 7.27 -4.87 4.54
N ALA A 443 7.63 -5.28 3.32
CA ALA A 443 8.92 -5.90 3.00
C ALA A 443 10.18 -5.04 3.29
N ASP A 444 10.02 -3.77 3.63
CA ASP A 444 11.05 -2.81 4.07
C ASP A 444 10.43 -1.96 5.19
N THR A 445 10.65 -2.34 6.45
CA THR A 445 9.97 -1.76 7.61
C THR A 445 10.44 -0.33 7.91
N ASP A 446 11.72 -0.04 7.73
CA ASP A 446 12.31 1.26 8.10
C ASP A 446 12.53 2.22 6.92
N GLY A 447 12.30 1.75 5.69
CA GLY A 447 12.21 2.54 4.47
C GLY A 447 13.56 2.98 3.92
N ASP A 448 14.63 2.25 4.19
CA ASP A 448 15.99 2.60 3.76
C ASP A 448 16.40 2.04 2.39
N GLY A 449 15.56 1.14 1.84
CA GLY A 449 15.72 0.49 0.54
C GLY A 449 16.34 -0.91 0.58
N LEU A 450 16.60 -1.47 1.77
CA LEU A 450 16.86 -2.90 2.00
C LEU A 450 15.55 -3.60 2.41
N SER A 451 15.44 -4.89 2.10
CA SER A 451 14.31 -5.69 2.60
C SER A 451 14.63 -6.27 3.97
N ASP A 452 13.65 -6.41 4.86
CA ASP A 452 13.91 -6.81 6.24
C ASP A 452 14.62 -8.18 6.30
N GLY A 453 14.26 -9.10 5.40
CA GLY A 453 14.88 -10.42 5.25
C GLY A 453 16.38 -10.42 4.91
N VAL A 454 16.98 -9.32 4.43
CA VAL A 454 18.44 -9.22 4.21
C VAL A 454 19.20 -8.64 5.40
N GLU A 455 18.48 -8.07 6.38
CA GLU A 455 19.00 -7.32 7.51
C GLU A 455 19.03 -8.15 8.79
N THR A 456 20.19 -8.75 9.05
CA THR A 456 20.30 -9.80 10.07
C THR A 456 20.55 -9.30 11.50
N ALA A 457 20.67 -7.99 11.69
CA ALA A 457 21.01 -7.30 12.94
C ALA A 457 22.22 -7.90 13.69
N THR A 458 23.15 -8.50 12.95
CA THR A 458 24.35 -9.10 13.53
C THR A 458 25.42 -8.07 13.89
N GLY A 459 25.28 -6.84 13.40
CA GLY A 459 26.29 -5.77 13.49
C GLY A 459 27.57 -6.08 12.73
N VAL A 460 27.52 -7.01 11.76
CA VAL A 460 28.66 -7.41 10.94
C VAL A 460 28.22 -7.49 9.49
N PHE A 461 28.73 -6.59 8.66
CA PHE A 461 28.51 -6.66 7.22
C PHE A 461 29.16 -7.88 6.58
N VAL A 462 28.34 -8.73 5.93
CA VAL A 462 28.81 -9.92 5.19
C VAL A 462 28.68 -9.71 3.67
N SER A 463 27.51 -9.27 3.22
CA SER A 463 27.18 -9.05 1.79
C SER A 463 25.87 -8.28 1.63
N ALA A 464 25.51 -7.87 0.40
CA ALA A 464 24.22 -7.21 0.16
C ALA A 464 22.97 -8.07 0.47
N SER A 465 23.11 -9.40 0.58
CA SER A 465 22.03 -10.31 0.99
C SER A 465 22.17 -10.79 2.46
N ASN A 466 23.06 -10.14 3.21
CA ASN A 466 23.27 -10.34 4.65
C ASN A 466 24.08 -9.14 5.15
N THR A 467 23.36 -8.02 5.33
CA THR A 467 23.95 -6.70 5.58
C THR A 467 24.41 -6.55 7.03
N GLY A 468 23.84 -7.33 7.94
CA GLY A 468 24.13 -7.23 9.37
C GLY A 468 23.55 -5.99 10.05
N THR A 469 22.76 -5.21 9.31
CA THR A 469 22.03 -4.01 9.74
C THR A 469 20.74 -4.39 10.48
N ASP A 470 20.19 -3.46 11.25
CA ASP A 470 18.95 -3.64 12.01
C ASP A 470 17.76 -3.18 11.17
N PRO A 471 16.82 -4.07 10.77
CA PRO A 471 15.71 -3.75 9.86
C PRO A 471 14.68 -2.76 10.40
N ASN A 472 14.86 -2.31 11.65
CA ASN A 472 14.01 -1.30 12.27
C ASN A 472 14.75 0.05 12.41
N LYS A 473 15.92 0.19 11.77
CA LYS A 473 16.77 1.38 11.81
C LYS A 473 17.43 1.63 10.46
N ALA A 474 16.87 2.61 9.76
CA ALA A 474 17.39 3.04 8.47
C ALA A 474 18.88 3.45 8.46
N ASP A 475 19.50 3.77 9.61
CA ASP A 475 20.93 4.05 9.77
C ASP A 475 21.42 3.29 11.03
N THR A 476 21.96 2.09 10.83
CA THR A 476 22.32 1.16 11.90
C THR A 476 23.46 1.70 12.76
N ASP A 477 24.47 2.30 12.15
CA ASP A 477 25.69 2.72 12.84
C ASP A 477 25.67 4.19 13.32
N GLY A 478 24.68 4.95 12.87
CA GLY A 478 24.37 6.30 13.31
C GLY A 478 25.32 7.36 12.75
N ASP A 479 25.95 7.13 11.60
CA ASP A 479 26.88 8.08 10.98
C ASP A 479 26.22 9.08 10.02
N GLY A 480 24.92 8.90 9.77
CA GLY A 480 24.06 9.77 8.97
C GLY A 480 23.87 9.32 7.52
N PHE A 481 24.30 8.10 7.16
CA PHE A 481 24.00 7.46 5.89
C PHE A 481 23.06 6.28 6.09
N PRO A 482 21.95 6.18 5.33
CA PRO A 482 21.11 5.00 5.45
C PRO A 482 21.80 3.72 4.97
N ASP A 483 21.49 2.57 5.57
CA ASP A 483 22.25 1.34 5.35
C ASP A 483 22.16 0.87 3.88
N GLY A 484 20.95 0.91 3.29
CA GLY A 484 20.74 0.65 1.86
C GLY A 484 21.56 1.53 0.94
N VAL A 485 21.78 2.79 1.33
CA VAL A 485 22.66 3.73 0.60
C VAL A 485 24.11 3.29 0.71
N GLU A 486 24.55 2.91 1.89
CA GLU A 486 25.93 2.48 2.09
C GLU A 486 26.27 1.22 1.29
N ILE A 487 25.35 0.26 1.25
CA ILE A 487 25.46 -0.93 0.39
C ILE A 487 25.60 -0.54 -1.08
N ALA A 488 24.72 0.34 -1.58
CA ALA A 488 24.77 0.81 -2.97
C ALA A 488 26.10 1.53 -3.30
N LEU A 489 26.68 2.21 -2.30
CA LEU A 489 27.91 2.98 -2.43
C LEU A 489 29.18 2.21 -2.00
N LYS A 490 29.04 0.93 -1.69
CA LYS A 490 30.11 -0.02 -1.34
C LYS A 490 30.87 0.41 -0.08
N SER A 491 30.18 1.05 0.86
CA SER A 491 30.59 1.19 2.25
C SER A 491 30.10 0.02 3.12
N ASP A 492 30.56 -0.02 4.36
CA ASP A 492 30.16 -1.00 5.37
C ASP A 492 29.14 -0.33 6.29
N PRO A 493 27.84 -0.69 6.20
CA PRO A 493 26.74 -0.03 6.94
C PRO A 493 26.75 -0.32 8.45
N THR A 494 27.66 -1.16 8.91
CA THR A 494 27.79 -1.50 10.34
C THR A 494 28.97 -0.77 10.98
N SER A 495 29.56 0.20 10.28
CA SER A 495 30.79 0.87 10.70
C SER A 495 30.78 2.36 10.41
N ALA A 496 30.50 3.16 11.44
CA ALA A 496 30.45 4.63 11.39
C ALA A 496 31.75 5.35 10.95
N THR A 497 32.80 4.59 10.62
CA THR A 497 34.06 5.09 10.05
C THR A 497 34.21 4.77 8.57
N SER A 498 33.28 4.02 8.01
CA SER A 498 33.26 3.49 6.66
C SER A 498 32.23 4.21 5.78
N THR A 499 32.04 5.52 5.92
CA THR A 499 31.12 6.30 5.08
C THR A 499 31.33 6.13 3.54
N PRO A 500 30.27 6.28 2.73
CA PRO A 500 30.35 6.39 1.28
C PRO A 500 31.38 7.41 0.78
N ALA A 501 31.98 7.15 -0.38
CA ALA A 501 33.02 8.01 -0.94
C ALA A 501 32.53 9.46 -1.14
N LYS A 502 33.26 10.41 -0.54
CA LYS A 502 32.97 11.86 -0.51
C LYS A 502 32.56 12.48 -1.86
N PRO A 503 31.78 13.58 -1.83
CA PRO A 503 31.38 14.33 -3.02
C PRO A 503 32.54 14.57 -3.99
N GLY A 504 32.35 14.13 -5.24
CA GLY A 504 33.34 14.25 -6.31
C GLY A 504 33.89 12.93 -6.87
N ALA A 505 33.49 11.76 -6.36
CA ALA A 505 33.62 10.49 -7.11
C ALA A 505 32.59 10.44 -8.28
N LEU A 506 32.79 9.55 -9.26
CA LEU A 506 31.85 9.37 -10.37
C LEU A 506 30.56 8.67 -9.92
N ASN A 507 30.70 7.78 -8.94
CA ASN A 507 29.62 7.09 -8.25
C ASN A 507 28.51 6.54 -9.16
N LEU A 508 28.91 5.69 -10.11
CA LEU A 508 27.98 5.01 -11.03
C LEU A 508 27.17 3.96 -10.25
N LEU A 509 25.88 4.22 -10.06
CA LEU A 509 24.96 3.41 -9.26
C LEU A 509 24.41 2.22 -10.03
N ALA A 510 24.04 2.42 -11.29
CA ALA A 510 23.47 1.39 -12.15
C ALA A 510 23.75 1.70 -13.61
N TYR A 511 23.88 0.65 -14.43
CA TYR A 511 24.02 0.79 -15.88
C TYR A 511 23.37 -0.39 -16.60
N TRP A 512 22.26 -0.14 -17.28
CA TRP A 512 21.64 -1.08 -18.20
C TRP A 512 22.09 -0.76 -19.63
N ASN A 513 22.94 -1.61 -20.18
CA ASN A 513 23.33 -1.58 -21.59
C ASN A 513 22.33 -2.31 -22.49
N PHE A 514 21.32 -2.98 -21.93
CA PHE A 514 20.28 -3.71 -22.65
C PHE A 514 20.76 -4.73 -23.71
N ASP A 515 21.93 -5.34 -23.51
CA ASP A 515 22.47 -6.35 -24.42
C ASP A 515 22.03 -7.80 -24.09
N GLN A 516 21.47 -8.01 -22.90
CA GLN A 516 21.24 -9.35 -22.32
C GLN A 516 19.92 -10.00 -22.74
N ALA A 517 19.70 -10.24 -24.04
CA ALA A 517 18.45 -10.82 -24.55
C ALA A 517 18.24 -12.33 -24.29
N SER A 518 19.05 -12.97 -23.44
CA SER A 518 18.88 -14.40 -23.10
C SER A 518 17.68 -14.66 -22.19
N ASP A 519 17.31 -13.67 -21.39
CA ASP A 519 16.07 -13.64 -20.63
C ASP A 519 15.24 -12.45 -21.13
N PRO A 520 14.20 -12.66 -21.93
CA PRO A 520 13.42 -11.56 -22.49
C PRO A 520 12.53 -10.86 -21.46
N SER A 521 12.33 -11.45 -20.28
CA SER A 521 11.46 -10.92 -19.23
C SER A 521 12.20 -10.03 -18.24
N ASN A 522 13.53 -10.01 -18.27
CA ASN A 522 14.34 -9.26 -17.33
C ASN A 522 15.53 -8.60 -18.01
N THR A 523 15.98 -7.49 -17.44
CA THR A 523 17.25 -6.84 -17.76
C THR A 523 18.04 -6.62 -16.47
N VAL A 524 19.35 -6.77 -16.54
CA VAL A 524 20.21 -6.69 -15.35
C VAL A 524 21.26 -5.62 -15.55
N ASP A 525 21.40 -4.74 -14.56
CA ASP A 525 22.41 -3.71 -14.57
C ASP A 525 23.82 -4.36 -14.46
N VAL A 526 24.79 -3.83 -15.20
CA VAL A 526 26.14 -4.43 -15.29
C VAL A 526 27.10 -3.98 -14.18
N ILE A 527 26.63 -3.18 -13.22
CA ILE A 527 27.43 -2.62 -12.12
C ILE A 527 27.19 -3.36 -10.82
N ASN A 528 25.91 -3.51 -10.43
CA ASN A 528 25.52 -4.05 -9.14
C ASN A 528 24.57 -5.25 -9.23
N GLY A 529 24.13 -5.64 -10.43
CA GLY A 529 23.26 -6.80 -10.65
C GLY A 529 21.79 -6.53 -10.34
N ILE A 530 21.38 -5.26 -10.26
CA ILE A 530 20.00 -4.82 -10.04
C ILE A 530 19.16 -5.28 -11.24
N VAL A 531 18.12 -6.04 -10.94
CA VAL A 531 17.20 -6.60 -11.93
C VAL A 531 16.05 -5.62 -12.18
N GLY A 532 15.74 -5.39 -13.44
CA GLY A 532 14.51 -4.74 -13.88
C GLY A 532 13.65 -5.72 -14.68
N SER A 533 12.37 -5.85 -14.33
CA SER A 533 11.41 -6.63 -15.12
C SER A 533 11.01 -5.88 -16.38
N VAL A 534 10.99 -6.58 -17.51
CA VAL A 534 10.53 -6.05 -18.80
C VAL A 534 9.05 -6.38 -18.94
N GLU A 535 8.19 -5.36 -18.91
CA GLU A 535 6.75 -5.54 -18.69
C GLU A 535 5.89 -5.00 -19.84
N ASN A 536 4.63 -5.47 -19.88
CA ASN A 536 3.54 -4.94 -20.71
C ASN A 536 3.83 -4.88 -22.22
N GLY A 537 4.73 -5.73 -22.71
CA GLY A 537 5.07 -5.83 -24.14
C GLY A 537 6.28 -5.00 -24.56
N ALA A 538 6.99 -4.35 -23.64
CA ALA A 538 8.35 -3.89 -23.90
C ALA A 538 9.22 -5.09 -24.30
N ALA A 539 10.18 -4.89 -25.20
CA ALA A 539 10.99 -6.00 -25.70
C ALA A 539 12.37 -5.57 -26.17
N TYR A 540 13.32 -6.50 -26.10
CA TYR A 540 14.62 -6.33 -26.72
C TYR A 540 14.50 -6.15 -28.25
N THR A 541 15.23 -5.18 -28.79
CA THR A 541 15.41 -5.03 -30.24
C THR A 541 16.19 -6.21 -30.83
N ALA A 542 16.16 -6.31 -32.17
CA ALA A 542 17.04 -7.23 -32.88
C ALA A 542 18.53 -6.93 -32.63
N ASP A 543 19.41 -7.89 -32.92
CA ASP A 543 20.85 -7.68 -32.80
C ASP A 543 21.29 -6.50 -33.68
N ALA A 544 22.23 -5.69 -33.19
CA ALA A 544 22.63 -4.40 -33.77
C ALA A 544 21.49 -3.35 -33.80
N GLY A 545 20.47 -3.53 -32.97
CA GLY A 545 19.38 -2.56 -32.76
C GLY A 545 19.71 -1.47 -31.74
N GLY A 546 20.81 -1.61 -30.98
CA GLY A 546 21.33 -0.59 -30.08
C GLY A 546 21.98 0.60 -30.79
N HIS A 547 22.38 1.59 -30.01
CA HIS A 547 22.82 2.90 -30.49
C HIS A 547 24.14 2.85 -31.27
N THR A 548 25.01 1.87 -30.98
CA THR A 548 26.28 1.69 -31.70
C THR A 548 26.09 0.94 -33.02
N GLY A 549 24.99 0.20 -33.16
CA GLY A 549 24.65 -0.61 -34.33
C GLY A 549 25.63 -1.75 -34.59
N LYS A 550 26.36 -2.20 -33.57
CA LYS A 550 27.34 -3.29 -33.67
C LYS A 550 26.70 -4.64 -33.35
N PRO A 551 27.25 -5.76 -33.83
CA PRO A 551 26.83 -7.07 -33.35
C PRO A 551 27.00 -7.19 -31.83
N GLY A 552 25.97 -7.69 -31.16
CA GLY A 552 25.84 -7.78 -29.71
C GLY A 552 25.14 -6.59 -29.05
N ASP A 553 24.91 -5.50 -29.79
CA ASP A 553 24.37 -4.24 -29.28
C ASP A 553 22.85 -4.19 -29.48
N ARG A 554 22.10 -4.25 -28.39
CA ARG A 554 20.63 -4.23 -28.39
C ARG A 554 20.12 -3.04 -27.58
N ALA A 555 18.80 -2.90 -27.54
CA ALA A 555 18.11 -1.85 -26.81
C ALA A 555 16.73 -2.38 -26.38
N ILE A 556 15.97 -1.60 -25.60
CA ILE A 556 14.57 -1.92 -25.31
C ILE A 556 13.65 -1.02 -26.15
N ASP A 557 12.78 -1.65 -26.92
CA ASP A 557 11.68 -1.01 -27.64
C ASP A 557 10.43 -1.02 -26.75
N PHE A 558 9.87 0.16 -26.50
CA PHE A 558 8.67 0.36 -25.68
C PHE A 558 7.40 0.42 -26.52
N GLY A 559 7.48 0.08 -27.81
CA GLY A 559 6.35 0.04 -28.72
C GLY A 559 5.98 1.41 -29.26
N ASP A 560 4.81 1.48 -29.90
CA ASP A 560 4.32 2.68 -30.58
C ASP A 560 3.15 3.35 -29.86
N ALA A 561 2.71 4.54 -30.32
CA ALA A 561 1.58 5.24 -29.72
C ALA A 561 0.27 4.43 -29.65
N SER A 562 0.11 3.36 -30.44
CA SER A 562 -1.07 2.50 -30.42
C SER A 562 -1.02 1.44 -29.32
N SER A 563 0.17 1.16 -28.77
CA SER A 563 0.37 0.12 -27.76
C SER A 563 0.44 0.62 -26.32
N LYS A 564 0.19 1.91 -26.01
CA LYS A 564 0.38 2.54 -24.67
C LYS A 564 -0.37 1.91 -23.48
N THR A 565 -0.01 0.71 -23.11
CA THR A 565 -0.55 -0.08 -22.00
C THR A 565 0.41 -0.10 -20.81
N GLY A 566 1.47 0.73 -20.84
CA GLY A 566 2.49 0.77 -19.80
C GLY A 566 3.71 -0.10 -20.09
N GLN A 567 4.15 -0.20 -21.36
CA GLN A 567 5.45 -0.80 -21.70
C GLN A 567 6.55 -0.11 -20.91
N LEU A 568 7.29 -0.87 -20.12
CA LEU A 568 8.32 -0.33 -19.24
C LEU A 568 9.35 -1.39 -18.85
N VAL A 569 10.46 -0.91 -18.30
CA VAL A 569 11.31 -1.69 -17.40
C VAL A 569 11.01 -1.22 -15.98
N HIS A 570 10.60 -2.12 -15.09
CA HIS A 570 10.33 -1.83 -13.67
C HIS A 570 11.47 -2.35 -12.81
N VAL A 571 12.16 -1.43 -12.13
CA VAL A 571 13.17 -1.74 -11.14
C VAL A 571 12.56 -1.43 -9.76
N ARG A 572 12.22 -2.48 -9.00
CA ARG A 572 11.72 -2.39 -7.62
C ARG A 572 12.90 -2.36 -6.66
N ASN A 573 13.53 -1.19 -6.53
CA ASN A 573 14.72 -1.00 -5.73
C ASN A 573 14.99 0.49 -5.45
N GLY A 574 15.32 0.82 -4.21
CA GLY A 574 15.54 2.19 -3.75
C GLY A 574 16.90 2.82 -4.06
N PHE A 575 17.75 2.22 -4.89
CA PHE A 575 19.14 2.68 -5.11
C PHE A 575 19.29 4.17 -5.49
N LEU A 576 18.26 4.80 -6.05
CA LEU A 576 18.28 6.24 -6.39
C LEU A 576 18.45 7.13 -5.16
N SER A 577 18.02 6.68 -3.98
CA SER A 577 18.20 7.36 -2.69
C SER A 577 19.66 7.70 -2.41
N ALA A 578 20.61 6.92 -2.95
CA ALA A 578 22.04 7.18 -2.81
C ALA A 578 22.50 8.53 -3.41
N ALA A 579 21.74 9.09 -4.37
CA ALA A 579 22.03 10.39 -4.95
C ALA A 579 21.61 11.58 -4.05
N SER A 580 20.75 11.35 -3.05
CA SER A 580 20.27 12.35 -2.10
C SER A 580 21.38 12.89 -1.19
N VAL A 581 22.33 12.02 -0.84
CA VAL A 581 23.46 12.29 0.06
C VAL A 581 24.21 13.57 -0.28
N ASN A 582 24.50 13.76 -1.56
CA ASN A 582 25.24 14.94 -2.05
C ASN A 582 24.33 15.93 -2.79
N ASP A 583 23.02 15.69 -2.78
CA ASP A 583 22.04 16.38 -3.63
C ASP A 583 22.49 16.41 -5.11
N GLN A 584 23.05 15.29 -5.57
CA GLN A 584 23.74 15.18 -6.86
C GLN A 584 23.33 13.91 -7.61
N ILE A 585 22.74 14.08 -8.79
CA ILE A 585 22.41 12.97 -9.68
C ILE A 585 22.78 13.31 -11.12
N SER A 586 23.23 12.31 -11.89
CA SER A 586 23.17 12.35 -13.34
C SER A 586 22.52 11.09 -13.90
N VAL A 587 21.65 11.26 -14.90
CA VAL A 587 21.10 10.15 -15.67
C VAL A 587 21.48 10.35 -17.13
N SER A 588 22.10 9.34 -17.74
CA SER A 588 22.41 9.33 -19.17
C SER A 588 21.68 8.21 -19.88
N LEU A 589 21.16 8.48 -21.07
CA LEU A 589 20.58 7.47 -21.94
C LEU A 589 20.75 7.85 -23.41
N TRP A 590 20.66 6.86 -24.28
CA TRP A 590 20.42 7.06 -25.71
C TRP A 590 18.96 6.79 -26.01
N GLN A 591 18.36 7.64 -26.84
CA GLN A 591 16.95 7.48 -27.23
C GLN A 591 16.75 7.80 -28.71
N ILE A 592 15.89 7.01 -29.34
CA ILE A 592 15.28 7.28 -30.65
C ILE A 592 13.77 7.06 -30.51
N LEU A 593 12.95 7.91 -31.11
CA LEU A 593 11.49 7.84 -31.05
C LEU A 593 10.92 7.25 -32.33
N HIS A 594 9.78 6.56 -32.26
CA HIS A 594 8.99 6.32 -33.48
C HIS A 594 8.11 7.54 -33.79
N ASP A 595 7.54 8.18 -32.76
CA ASP A 595 6.85 9.47 -32.86
C ASP A 595 6.95 10.29 -31.56
N ILE A 596 6.74 11.60 -31.64
CA ILE A 596 6.65 12.46 -30.46
C ILE A 596 5.25 12.31 -29.85
N ALA A 597 5.21 11.76 -28.64
CA ALA A 597 3.96 11.53 -27.92
C ALA A 597 4.06 11.92 -26.45
N ALA A 598 2.90 12.05 -25.79
CA ALA A 598 2.82 12.20 -24.34
C ALA A 598 3.45 10.96 -23.67
N SER A 599 4.66 11.11 -23.15
CA SER A 599 5.48 10.00 -22.67
C SER A 599 6.49 10.40 -21.58
N SER A 600 6.79 9.48 -20.67
CA SER A 600 7.90 9.57 -19.71
C SER A 600 9.03 8.66 -20.13
N SER A 601 10.22 9.21 -20.38
CA SER A 601 11.42 8.43 -20.66
C SER A 601 11.87 7.64 -19.45
N PHE A 602 11.76 8.23 -18.26
CA PHE A 602 11.89 7.51 -17.00
C PHE A 602 11.23 8.26 -15.84
N TRP A 603 10.90 7.52 -14.80
CA TRP A 603 10.32 8.01 -13.54
C TRP A 603 10.95 7.27 -12.37
N GLY A 604 11.43 7.98 -11.35
CA GLY A 604 11.76 7.41 -10.04
C GLY A 604 10.70 7.80 -9.01
N GLN A 605 10.12 6.79 -8.36
CA GLN A 605 9.06 6.94 -7.36
C GLN A 605 9.67 7.17 -5.99
N SER A 606 9.14 8.15 -5.27
CA SER A 606 9.51 8.49 -3.89
C SER A 606 8.28 8.38 -3.02
N ALA A 607 8.41 7.78 -1.84
CA ALA A 607 7.31 7.59 -0.90
C ALA A 607 6.86 8.91 -0.26
N ASP A 608 7.68 9.96 -0.32
CA ASP A 608 7.45 11.28 0.26
C ASP A 608 6.20 11.92 -0.38
N PRO A 609 5.13 12.12 0.41
CA PRO A 609 3.91 12.75 -0.06
C PRO A 609 4.13 14.17 -0.61
N ALA A 610 5.17 14.88 -0.14
CA ALA A 610 5.52 16.22 -0.64
C ALA A 610 5.97 16.19 -2.11
N THR A 611 6.41 15.05 -2.62
CA THR A 611 6.75 14.86 -4.04
C THR A 611 5.54 14.45 -4.88
N GLY A 612 4.43 14.04 -4.26
CA GLY A 612 3.29 13.44 -4.96
C GLY A 612 3.66 12.15 -5.71
N GLY A 613 4.56 11.34 -5.12
CA GLY A 613 5.07 10.12 -5.73
C GLY A 613 6.13 10.32 -6.82
N ARG A 614 6.51 11.57 -7.13
CA ARG A 614 7.41 11.91 -8.24
C ARG A 614 8.77 12.35 -7.73
N GLY A 615 9.65 11.40 -7.41
CA GLY A 615 11.00 11.71 -6.97
C GLY A 615 11.88 12.30 -8.10
N ILE A 616 11.85 11.70 -9.29
CA ILE A 616 12.49 12.21 -10.52
C ILE A 616 11.65 11.84 -11.73
N ASN A 617 11.45 12.74 -12.69
CA ASN A 617 10.75 12.42 -13.94
C ASN A 617 11.32 13.20 -15.12
N VAL A 618 11.48 12.53 -16.25
CA VAL A 618 11.97 13.10 -17.49
C VAL A 618 11.08 12.75 -18.67
N HIS A 619 10.81 13.77 -19.51
CA HIS A 619 10.04 13.66 -20.74
C HIS A 619 10.90 14.10 -21.94
N ILE A 620 11.08 13.27 -22.97
CA ILE A 620 11.98 13.54 -24.12
C ILE A 620 11.29 13.30 -25.48
N PRO A 621 10.90 14.39 -26.18
CA PRO A 621 10.11 15.45 -25.59
C PRO A 621 8.67 14.95 -25.33
N TRP A 622 7.91 15.72 -24.55
CA TRP A 622 6.46 15.51 -24.45
C TRP A 622 5.74 15.90 -25.77
N SER A 623 4.44 15.60 -25.88
CA SER A 623 3.61 15.92 -27.06
C SER A 623 3.54 17.40 -27.44
N ASN A 624 3.98 18.30 -26.57
CA ASN A 624 4.08 19.75 -26.82
C ASN A 624 5.49 20.20 -27.20
N ASN A 625 6.36 19.25 -27.61
CA ASN A 625 7.73 19.50 -28.07
C ASN A 625 8.70 20.00 -26.98
N LYS A 626 8.30 19.93 -25.70
CA LYS A 626 9.17 20.33 -24.59
C LYS A 626 9.83 19.13 -23.94
N ILE A 627 11.10 19.29 -23.60
CA ILE A 627 11.78 18.39 -22.67
C ILE A 627 11.57 18.92 -21.26
N TYR A 628 11.17 18.04 -20.35
CA TYR A 628 10.96 18.33 -18.95
C TYR A 628 11.94 17.53 -18.09
N TYR A 629 12.46 18.17 -17.05
CA TYR A 629 13.27 17.52 -16.03
C TYR A 629 12.80 17.95 -14.64
N ASP A 630 12.16 17.01 -13.95
CA ASP A 630 11.57 17.16 -12.63
C ASP A 630 12.42 16.43 -11.59
N THR A 631 12.62 17.04 -10.42
CA THR A 631 13.13 16.33 -9.22
C THR A 631 12.40 16.84 -8.00
N ALA A 632 12.16 15.96 -7.02
CA ALA A 632 11.47 16.26 -5.76
C ALA A 632 10.06 16.82 -5.96
N GLY A 633 9.31 16.16 -6.85
CA GLY A 633 7.95 16.49 -7.20
C GLY A 633 7.80 17.19 -8.56
N CYS A 634 6.57 17.62 -8.81
CA CYS A 634 6.20 18.50 -9.92
C CYS A 634 5.09 19.45 -9.45
N CYS A 635 4.80 20.58 -10.10
CA CYS A 635 5.22 21.10 -11.39
C CYS A 635 5.88 22.49 -11.25
N ASP A 636 6.45 22.80 -10.09
CA ASP A 636 6.94 24.15 -9.79
C ASP A 636 8.27 24.48 -10.48
N GLY A 637 8.28 25.57 -11.25
CA GLY A 637 9.47 26.06 -11.94
C GLY A 637 10.52 26.70 -11.03
N ALA A 638 10.16 27.06 -9.79
CA ALA A 638 11.11 27.63 -8.83
C ALA A 638 11.86 26.54 -8.05
N THR A 639 11.18 25.46 -7.67
CA THR A 639 11.74 24.45 -6.75
C THR A 639 11.96 23.08 -7.39
N GLN A 640 11.24 22.70 -8.45
CA GLN A 640 11.14 21.29 -8.87
C GLN A 640 11.43 21.02 -10.35
N ARG A 641 11.16 21.95 -11.26
CA ARG A 641 11.16 21.69 -12.71
C ARG A 641 12.01 22.67 -13.50
N ILE A 642 12.73 22.14 -14.50
CA ILE A 642 13.19 22.90 -15.67
C ILE A 642 12.60 22.31 -16.94
N ASN A 643 12.23 23.15 -17.90
CA ASN A 643 11.75 22.72 -19.22
C ASN A 643 12.02 23.76 -20.30
N ALA A 644 12.20 23.31 -21.53
CA ALA A 644 12.30 24.17 -22.70
C ALA A 644 11.80 23.44 -23.96
N ASP A 645 11.35 24.22 -24.94
CA ASP A 645 10.96 23.72 -26.25
C ASP A 645 12.21 23.30 -27.03
N ILE A 646 12.24 22.08 -27.54
CA ILE A 646 13.39 21.55 -28.28
C ILE A 646 13.67 22.34 -29.57
N ALA A 647 12.68 23.06 -30.12
CA ALA A 647 12.89 23.95 -31.27
C ALA A 647 13.97 25.02 -31.02
N THR A 648 14.28 25.32 -29.75
CA THR A 648 15.36 26.25 -29.38
C THR A 648 16.77 25.64 -29.53
N PHE A 649 16.87 24.31 -29.56
CA PHE A 649 18.11 23.56 -29.76
C PHE A 649 18.23 23.03 -31.20
N ALA A 650 17.12 22.56 -31.76
CA ALA A 650 17.00 21.96 -33.09
C ALA A 650 17.07 22.99 -34.25
N ALA A 651 17.77 24.11 -34.07
CA ALA A 651 18.06 25.03 -35.18
C ALA A 651 19.02 24.41 -36.22
N ASP A 652 19.63 23.28 -35.89
CA ASP A 652 20.33 22.40 -36.82
C ASP A 652 19.33 21.54 -37.61
N PRO A 653 19.27 21.66 -38.96
CA PRO A 653 18.39 20.85 -39.81
C PRO A 653 18.64 19.33 -39.77
N SER A 654 19.71 18.88 -39.14
CA SER A 654 20.07 17.45 -38.96
C SER A 654 19.62 16.85 -37.63
N PHE A 655 18.92 17.62 -36.79
CA PHE A 655 18.34 17.12 -35.55
C PHE A 655 16.99 16.44 -35.84
N ASP A 656 16.87 15.16 -35.48
CA ASP A 656 15.68 14.36 -35.77
C ASP A 656 15.54 13.22 -34.74
N PHE A 657 14.51 13.31 -33.91
CA PHE A 657 14.20 12.28 -32.90
C PHE A 657 13.83 10.93 -33.49
N THR A 658 13.36 10.90 -34.74
CA THR A 658 12.75 9.69 -35.34
C THR A 658 13.70 8.89 -36.22
N ALA A 659 14.76 9.54 -36.71
CA ALA A 659 15.69 8.93 -37.65
C ALA A 659 17.10 8.70 -37.07
N ARG A 660 17.39 9.22 -35.87
CA ARG A 660 18.73 9.16 -35.27
C ARG A 660 18.68 8.99 -33.76
N TRP A 661 19.62 8.20 -33.26
CA TRP A 661 19.97 8.14 -31.85
C TRP A 661 20.53 9.46 -31.33
N HIS A 662 19.94 9.94 -30.25
CA HIS A 662 20.42 11.11 -29.53
C HIS A 662 20.82 10.73 -28.11
N ASN A 663 21.94 11.25 -27.64
CA ASN A 663 22.36 11.09 -26.25
C ASN A 663 21.76 12.20 -25.40
N PHE A 664 21.11 11.84 -24.30
CA PHE A 664 20.59 12.77 -23.32
C PHE A 664 21.30 12.57 -21.98
N VAL A 665 21.70 13.67 -21.36
CA VAL A 665 22.21 13.65 -19.97
C VAL A 665 21.49 14.71 -19.15
N PHE A 666 20.88 14.27 -18.05
CA PHE A 666 20.21 15.12 -17.07
C PHE A 666 21.08 15.17 -15.83
N THR A 667 21.45 16.35 -15.35
CA THR A 667 22.31 16.49 -14.16
C THR A 667 21.66 17.42 -13.14
N LYS A 668 21.76 17.08 -11.86
CA LYS A 668 21.50 17.95 -10.72
C LYS A 668 22.75 18.03 -9.85
N ASP A 669 23.13 19.24 -9.46
CA ASP A 669 24.21 19.55 -8.51
C ASP A 669 23.73 20.58 -7.52
N GLY A 670 23.24 20.09 -6.37
CA GLY A 670 22.53 20.94 -5.43
C GLY A 670 21.35 21.61 -6.12
N PRO A 671 21.28 22.95 -6.12
CA PRO A 671 20.18 23.65 -6.77
C PRO A 671 20.33 23.75 -8.30
N ILE A 672 21.45 23.35 -8.91
CA ILE A 672 21.67 23.54 -10.34
C ILE A 672 21.19 22.31 -11.10
N LYS A 673 20.31 22.50 -12.10
CA LYS A 673 19.91 21.45 -13.03
C LYS A 673 20.35 21.76 -14.44
N GLN A 674 20.76 20.74 -15.19
CA GLN A 674 21.10 20.86 -16.60
C GLN A 674 20.53 19.71 -17.42
N ILE A 675 20.21 20.01 -18.67
CA ILE A 675 19.86 19.05 -19.71
C ILE A 675 20.89 19.20 -20.82
N TRP A 676 21.51 18.10 -21.21
CA TRP A 676 22.50 18.03 -22.27
C TRP A 676 22.00 17.10 -23.37
N ILE A 677 22.25 17.47 -24.63
CA ILE A 677 21.87 16.70 -25.80
C ILE A 677 23.10 16.59 -26.70
N ASP A 678 23.48 15.36 -27.09
CA ASP A 678 24.66 15.06 -27.92
C ASP A 678 25.94 15.76 -27.41
N GLY A 679 26.12 15.84 -26.09
CA GLY A 679 27.28 16.45 -25.45
C GLY A 679 27.24 17.98 -25.34
N GLN A 680 26.16 18.62 -25.80
CA GLN A 680 25.99 20.08 -25.74
C GLN A 680 24.94 20.47 -24.70
N LEU A 681 25.19 21.55 -23.96
CA LEU A 681 24.24 22.06 -22.98
C LEU A 681 23.02 22.62 -23.69
N PHE A 682 21.85 22.01 -23.44
CA PHE A 682 20.56 22.47 -23.97
C PHE A 682 19.92 23.48 -23.03
N LEU A 683 19.78 23.13 -21.75
CA LEU A 683 19.09 23.95 -20.77
C LEU A 683 19.81 23.88 -19.43
N GLN A 684 19.89 25.02 -18.73
CA GLN A 684 20.27 25.08 -17.32
C GLN A 684 19.24 25.90 -16.57
N GLY A 685 18.90 25.47 -15.36
CA GLY A 685 18.11 26.25 -14.42
C GLY A 685 18.55 26.03 -12.97
N THR A 686 17.87 26.71 -12.06
CA THR A 686 18.13 26.63 -10.63
C THR A 686 16.83 26.30 -9.89
N ASN A 687 16.83 25.24 -9.11
CA ASN A 687 15.70 24.71 -8.37
C ASN A 687 16.13 24.32 -6.96
N THR A 688 15.46 24.79 -5.91
CA THR A 688 15.95 24.66 -4.53
C THR A 688 15.52 23.40 -3.79
N ALA A 689 14.64 22.55 -4.34
CA ALA A 689 14.26 21.32 -3.67
C ALA A 689 15.43 20.32 -3.68
N SER A 690 15.70 19.75 -2.49
CA SER A 690 16.66 18.66 -2.31
C SER A 690 16.17 17.40 -3.02
N PHE A 691 17.09 16.58 -3.50
CA PHE A 691 16.79 15.29 -4.08
C PHE A 691 16.24 14.36 -2.98
N PRO A 692 15.12 13.63 -3.22
CA PRO A 692 14.51 12.76 -2.21
C PRO A 692 15.44 11.61 -1.81
N SER A 693 15.27 11.10 -0.59
CA SER A 693 16.11 10.04 -0.01
C SER A 693 15.38 8.70 0.16
N ASP A 694 14.17 8.58 -0.36
CA ASP A 694 13.18 7.54 -0.05
C ASP A 694 12.57 6.97 -1.35
N PHE A 695 13.44 6.75 -2.35
CA PHE A 695 13.02 6.13 -3.59
C PHE A 695 12.65 4.67 -3.37
N THR A 696 11.56 4.22 -3.99
CA THR A 696 11.12 2.82 -3.94
C THR A 696 11.35 2.12 -5.28
N ASP A 697 11.12 2.84 -6.38
CA ASP A 697 11.10 2.27 -7.72
C ASP A 697 11.74 3.19 -8.77
N LEU A 698 12.26 2.57 -9.83
CA LEU A 698 12.60 3.21 -11.09
C LEU A 698 11.83 2.55 -12.24
N PHE A 699 11.09 3.35 -12.99
CA PHE A 699 10.44 2.98 -14.25
C PHE A 699 11.23 3.58 -15.41
N ILE A 700 11.67 2.76 -16.35
CA ILE A 700 12.27 3.20 -17.61
C ILE A 700 11.25 2.97 -18.72
N GLY A 701 10.99 4.00 -19.51
CA GLY A 701 10.07 3.95 -20.64
C GLY A 701 8.60 4.21 -20.32
N ALA A 702 8.20 4.46 -19.07
CA ALA A 702 6.84 4.87 -18.72
C ALA A 702 6.76 5.74 -17.46
N LEU A 703 5.54 6.17 -17.14
CA LEU A 703 5.22 7.01 -15.98
C LEU A 703 5.18 6.20 -14.67
N ASN A 704 4.55 5.03 -14.65
CA ASN A 704 4.43 4.12 -13.49
C ASN A 704 3.92 2.74 -13.92
N ALA A 705 3.78 1.82 -12.95
CA ALA A 705 3.25 0.46 -13.15
C ALA A 705 1.74 0.42 -13.52
N ALA A 706 0.96 1.45 -13.21
CA ALA A 706 -0.50 1.48 -13.43
C ALA A 706 -0.91 1.68 -14.91
N GLY A 707 0.05 1.76 -15.83
CA GLY A 707 -0.18 1.85 -17.27
C GLY A 707 -0.53 3.27 -17.73
N GLY A 708 0.42 3.97 -18.34
CA GLY A 708 0.18 5.27 -18.96
C GLY A 708 1.45 5.97 -19.43
N ASN A 709 1.35 6.71 -20.56
CA ASN A 709 2.41 7.55 -21.12
C ASN A 709 3.77 6.84 -21.32
N SER A 710 3.75 5.62 -21.88
CA SER A 710 4.98 4.97 -22.32
C SER A 710 5.65 5.73 -23.47
N VAL A 711 6.98 5.61 -23.54
CA VAL A 711 7.80 6.10 -24.65
C VAL A 711 7.34 5.42 -25.93
N ASP A 712 7.11 6.25 -26.94
CA ASP A 712 6.88 5.81 -28.30
C ASP A 712 8.24 5.73 -29.00
N GLY A 713 9.01 4.69 -28.71
CA GLY A 713 10.43 4.64 -29.08
C GLY A 713 11.27 3.62 -28.33
N ILE A 714 12.58 3.77 -28.49
CA ILE A 714 13.61 2.83 -28.07
C ILE A 714 14.61 3.56 -27.19
N ILE A 715 14.96 2.95 -26.05
CA ILE A 715 16.01 3.45 -25.14
C ILE A 715 17.16 2.45 -25.09
N ASP A 716 18.37 2.99 -25.08
CA ASP A 716 19.60 2.25 -24.95
C ASP A 716 20.55 2.91 -23.93
N ASP A 717 21.49 2.14 -23.39
CA ASP A 717 22.61 2.62 -22.57
C ASP A 717 22.20 3.53 -21.39
N PHE A 718 21.21 3.09 -20.61
CA PHE A 718 20.66 3.84 -19.47
C PHE A 718 21.57 3.71 -18.24
N ALA A 719 22.13 4.82 -17.75
CA ALA A 719 23.01 4.84 -16.59
C ALA A 719 22.68 5.94 -15.60
N VAL A 720 22.88 5.66 -14.32
CA VAL A 720 22.60 6.56 -13.21
C VAL A 720 23.85 6.74 -12.34
N PHE A 721 24.18 8.00 -12.04
CA PHE A 721 25.32 8.39 -11.22
C PHE A 721 24.83 9.20 -10.01
N ALA A 722 25.29 8.89 -8.80
CA ALA A 722 25.17 9.76 -7.62
C ALA A 722 26.23 10.86 -7.61
N ALA A 723 26.36 11.54 -8.77
CA ALA A 723 27.28 12.63 -9.00
C ALA A 723 26.76 13.47 -10.17
N ALA A 724 26.99 14.79 -10.14
CA ALA A 724 26.80 15.64 -11.31
C ALA A 724 27.97 15.44 -12.29
N LEU A 725 27.71 14.93 -13.50
CA LEU A 725 28.72 14.71 -14.52
C LEU A 725 29.29 16.03 -15.05
N THR A 726 30.60 16.07 -15.29
CA THR A 726 31.27 17.23 -15.88
C THR A 726 31.05 17.29 -17.39
N PRO A 727 31.16 18.46 -18.03
CA PRO A 727 31.04 18.58 -19.49
C PRO A 727 32.01 17.67 -20.27
N THR A 728 33.17 17.34 -19.70
CA THR A 728 34.12 16.41 -20.33
C THR A 728 33.62 14.97 -20.29
N GLU A 729 33.09 14.52 -19.16
CA GLU A 729 32.50 13.18 -19.02
C GLU A 729 31.24 13.04 -19.90
N ILE A 730 30.39 14.07 -19.92
CA ILE A 730 29.22 14.13 -20.80
C ILE A 730 29.63 14.05 -22.28
N GLY A 731 30.68 14.77 -22.68
CA GLY A 731 31.22 14.68 -24.05
C GLY A 731 31.81 13.31 -24.39
N LEU A 732 32.37 12.58 -23.41
CA LEU A 732 32.83 11.21 -23.60
C LEU A 732 31.66 10.25 -23.81
N ILE A 733 30.60 10.33 -23.00
CA ILE A 733 29.38 9.53 -23.19
C ILE A 733 28.76 9.81 -24.55
N ALA A 734 28.56 11.09 -24.90
CA ALA A 734 27.97 11.49 -26.18
C ALA A 734 28.80 11.07 -27.41
N SER A 735 30.09 10.78 -27.26
CA SER A 735 30.95 10.24 -28.32
C SER A 735 31.01 8.70 -28.35
N GLY A 736 30.20 8.03 -27.52
CA GLY A 736 30.07 6.57 -27.47
C GLY A 736 30.97 5.88 -26.45
N THR A 737 31.50 6.60 -25.46
CA THR A 737 32.17 5.96 -24.32
C THR A 737 31.10 5.39 -23.39
N ALA A 738 31.11 4.06 -23.19
CA ALA A 738 30.20 3.43 -22.24
C ALA A 738 30.34 4.05 -20.82
N PRO A 739 29.23 4.29 -20.09
CA PRO A 739 29.23 4.87 -18.74
C PRO A 739 30.25 4.26 -17.76
N ASN A 740 30.38 2.94 -17.76
CA ASN A 740 31.32 2.20 -16.91
C ASN A 740 32.79 2.26 -17.36
N LYS A 741 33.09 2.93 -18.48
CA LYS A 741 34.45 3.19 -19.00
C LYS A 741 34.89 4.63 -18.83
N LEU A 742 34.08 5.48 -18.19
CA LEU A 742 34.51 6.83 -17.85
C LEU A 742 35.76 6.81 -16.95
N PRO A 743 36.70 7.75 -17.15
CA PRO A 743 37.91 7.82 -16.36
C PRO A 743 37.57 8.15 -14.91
N ALA A 744 38.14 7.41 -13.96
CA ALA A 744 37.93 7.65 -12.54
C ALA A 744 38.28 9.09 -12.15
N ARG A 745 37.40 9.74 -11.37
CA ARG A 745 37.67 11.06 -10.80
C ARG A 745 38.78 10.96 -9.75
N VAL A 746 39.72 11.89 -9.82
CA VAL A 746 40.73 12.06 -8.76
C VAL A 746 40.08 12.80 -7.61
N VAL A 747 39.58 12.07 -6.61
CA VAL A 747 39.03 12.64 -5.36
C VAL A 747 40.17 13.36 -4.64
N ARG A 748 40.02 14.67 -4.44
CA ARG A 748 41.01 15.47 -3.72
C ARG A 748 40.61 15.55 -2.25
N PRO A 749 41.55 15.45 -1.31
CA PRO A 749 41.25 15.63 0.10
C PRO A 749 40.72 17.05 0.37
N GLU A 750 39.65 17.13 1.14
CA GLU A 750 39.18 18.40 1.69
C GLU A 750 40.26 18.94 2.64
N VAL A 751 40.62 20.22 2.49
CA VAL A 751 41.59 20.92 3.34
C VAL A 751 40.90 22.05 4.08
N ARG A 752 40.96 22.03 5.41
CA ARG A 752 40.46 23.09 6.28
C ARG A 752 41.63 23.87 6.87
N ILE A 753 41.42 25.18 6.97
CA ILE A 753 42.40 26.13 7.48
C ILE A 753 41.75 26.89 8.63
N ALA A 754 42.20 26.61 9.86
CA ALA A 754 41.68 27.24 11.07
C ALA A 754 42.74 28.21 11.65
N PRO A 755 42.51 29.53 11.61
CA PRO A 755 43.39 30.48 12.28
C PRO A 755 43.19 30.44 13.79
N VAL A 756 44.28 30.34 14.55
CA VAL A 756 44.30 30.43 16.02
C VAL A 756 45.36 31.46 16.43
N ALA A 757 45.21 32.13 17.57
CA ALA A 757 46.21 33.11 18.01
C ALA A 757 47.64 32.50 18.03
N GLY A 758 48.51 33.00 17.14
CA GLY A 758 49.91 32.56 17.00
C GLY A 758 50.17 31.35 16.08
N LYS A 759 49.15 30.75 15.45
CA LYS A 759 49.29 29.61 14.53
C LYS A 759 48.15 29.47 13.52
N VAL A 760 48.37 28.69 12.47
CA VAL A 760 47.34 28.24 11.53
C VAL A 760 47.29 26.73 11.57
N THR A 761 46.14 26.15 11.90
CA THR A 761 45.94 24.71 11.88
C THR A 761 45.43 24.29 10.51
N LEU A 762 46.17 23.42 9.83
CA LEU A 762 45.76 22.76 8.60
C LEU A 762 45.19 21.39 8.95
N SER A 763 43.95 21.09 8.57
CA SER A 763 43.42 19.73 8.66
C SER A 763 42.99 19.24 7.30
N TRP A 764 43.17 17.95 7.06
CA TRP A 764 42.71 17.28 5.85
C TRP A 764 42.19 15.89 6.16
N THR A 765 41.31 15.42 5.30
CA THR A 765 40.44 14.28 5.60
C THR A 765 41.02 12.93 5.15
N ASP A 766 41.77 12.88 4.05
CA ASP A 766 42.49 11.67 3.63
C ASP A 766 43.94 11.69 4.13
N THR A 767 44.23 10.92 5.18
CA THR A 767 45.57 10.84 5.79
C THR A 767 46.60 10.09 4.93
N SER A 768 46.21 9.49 3.79
CA SER A 768 47.14 8.91 2.83
C SER A 768 47.92 9.96 2.03
N PHE A 769 47.46 11.22 2.00
CA PHE A 769 48.18 12.32 1.38
C PHE A 769 49.26 12.87 2.32
N LYS A 770 50.43 13.15 1.74
CA LYS A 770 51.54 13.81 2.45
C LYS A 770 51.42 15.33 2.37
N LEU A 771 51.60 15.99 3.49
CA LEU A 771 51.76 17.44 3.52
C LEU A 771 53.14 17.82 3.00
N GLN A 772 53.20 18.67 1.97
CA GLN A 772 54.43 19.26 1.46
C GLN A 772 54.42 20.77 1.65
N LYS A 773 55.58 21.34 1.95
CA LYS A 773 55.78 22.79 2.06
C LYS A 773 56.61 23.30 0.88
N ALA A 774 56.21 24.41 0.30
CA ALA A 774 56.97 25.07 -0.75
C ALA A 774 58.28 25.66 -0.18
N ASP A 775 59.38 25.38 -0.85
CA ASP A 775 60.64 26.09 -0.70
C ASP A 775 60.63 27.33 -1.61
N LYS A 776 60.55 28.51 -0.99
CA LYS A 776 60.51 29.80 -1.69
C LYS A 776 61.79 30.09 -2.50
N ALA A 777 62.91 29.40 -2.23
CA ALA A 777 64.16 29.64 -2.94
C ALA A 777 64.20 29.00 -4.34
N ASN A 778 63.40 27.95 -4.60
CA ASN A 778 63.48 27.16 -5.83
C ASN A 778 62.11 26.72 -6.40
N GLY A 779 60.99 27.07 -5.75
CA GLY A 779 59.65 26.73 -6.21
C GLY A 779 59.30 25.23 -6.09
N THR A 780 60.13 24.44 -5.40
CA THR A 780 59.90 23.01 -5.17
C THR A 780 59.10 22.79 -3.90
N TYR A 781 58.41 21.65 -3.81
CA TYR A 781 57.65 21.25 -2.62
C TYR A 781 58.34 20.06 -1.96
N ASN A 782 58.62 20.17 -0.67
CA ASN A 782 59.29 19.14 0.12
C ASN A 782 58.35 18.57 1.18
N ASP A 783 58.43 17.26 1.42
CA ASP A 783 57.65 16.56 2.45
C ASP A 783 57.89 17.18 3.83
N VAL A 784 56.80 17.48 4.54
CA VAL A 784 56.86 17.90 5.94
C VAL A 784 56.93 16.62 6.78
N THR A 785 58.14 16.29 7.23
CA THR A 785 58.40 15.04 7.96
C THR A 785 57.58 14.95 9.24
N GLY A 786 56.82 13.86 9.40
CA GLY A 786 56.00 13.60 10.59
C GLY A 786 54.70 14.41 10.67
N ALA A 787 54.31 15.12 9.61
CA ALA A 787 53.03 15.83 9.59
C ALA A 787 51.84 14.85 9.54
N THR A 788 50.94 14.97 10.53
CA THR A 788 49.64 14.30 10.59
C THR A 788 48.54 15.35 10.60
N SER A 789 47.35 15.01 10.12
CA SER A 789 46.16 15.88 10.24
C SER A 789 45.59 15.77 11.66
N PRO A 790 45.31 16.88 12.37
CA PRO A 790 45.60 18.27 12.03
C PRO A 790 47.09 18.65 12.24
N PHE A 791 47.62 19.52 11.39
CA PHE A 791 48.99 20.03 11.44
C PHE A 791 49.04 21.53 11.75
N ASP A 792 49.77 21.91 12.79
CA ASP A 792 49.95 23.31 13.18
C ASP A 792 51.11 23.98 12.46
N VAL A 793 50.83 25.11 11.82
CA VAL A 793 51.82 26.02 11.22
C VAL A 793 52.03 27.21 12.14
N THR A 794 53.21 27.33 12.75
CA THR A 794 53.59 28.53 13.53
C THR A 794 53.82 29.74 12.61
N THR A 795 53.20 30.88 12.93
CA THR A 795 53.21 32.09 12.09
C THR A 795 54.37 33.06 12.40
N THR A 796 55.41 32.61 13.08
CA THR A 796 56.54 33.46 13.48
C THR A 796 57.45 33.81 12.30
N GLY A 797 57.37 35.05 11.81
CA GLY A 797 58.42 35.69 11.02
C GLY A 797 58.34 35.58 9.49
N SER A 798 57.26 35.06 8.90
CA SER A 798 57.06 35.07 7.44
C SER A 798 55.68 35.63 7.09
N THR A 799 55.58 36.47 6.06
CA THR A 799 54.30 37.05 5.61
C THR A 799 53.40 36.03 4.89
N GLU A 800 53.97 34.96 4.31
CA GLU A 800 53.23 33.93 3.56
C GLU A 800 54.00 32.59 3.53
N ALA A 801 53.29 31.46 3.62
CA ALA A 801 53.84 30.12 3.42
C ALA A 801 52.85 29.28 2.59
N TYR A 802 53.36 28.48 1.65
CA TYR A 802 52.53 27.64 0.79
C TYR A 802 52.71 26.17 1.14
N TYR A 803 51.59 25.47 1.28
CA TYR A 803 51.54 24.03 1.51
C TYR A 803 50.67 23.39 0.42
N ARG A 804 50.91 22.10 0.15
CA ARG A 804 50.03 21.26 -0.69
C ARG A 804 49.95 19.87 -0.10
N LEU A 805 48.89 19.17 -0.44
CA LEU A 805 48.79 17.72 -0.26
C LEU A 805 49.24 17.03 -1.54
N ALA A 806 50.11 16.03 -1.42
CA ALA A 806 50.60 15.22 -2.52
C ALA A 806 50.43 13.73 -2.20
N LYS A 807 49.97 12.98 -3.19
CA LYS A 807 49.87 11.51 -3.15
C LYS A 807 50.64 10.94 -4.31
#